data_AF-A0A1F8SXR4-F1
#
_entry.id   AF-A0A1F8SXR4-F1
#
_cell.length_a   1.000
_cell.length_b   1.000
_cell.length_c   1.000
_cell.angle_alpha   90.00
_cell.angle_beta   90.00
_cell.angle_gamma   90.00
#
_symmetry.space_group_name_H-M   'P 1'
#
loop_
_entity.id
_entity.type
_entity.pdbx_description
1 polymer ?
#
loop_
_entity_poly.entity_id
_entity_poly.type
_entity_poly.pdbx_seq_one_letter_code
_entity_poly.pdbx_strand_id
1 'polypeptide(L)'
;MKQLLQNIHNGETEVVEVPIPQVQAGMALVRTRASLVSAGTERMLVEFAGKSLLGKALSRPDLVRQLVDKAHREGVLSTVEAAFNRLDQPMPLGYSSSGVIAATGEGLQGFKLGDRVACAGGGYAVHAEYALVPKNLLAALPDHVDFESAAFTTLGAIALHGFRLSRAQLGETVGVIGLGLLGLLTIGIARAAGCQVFGVDLDETRVGLAQQLGATAVPRPQAVEASMSFTHGQGFDHILICADTPSSDPVELAGEIARDRGHVVAIGAVGLTIPRRIYYQKELSFINSRSYGPGRYDPIYEEAGQDYPIGHVRWTEGRNLQAFVKLLSEQRLDVRPLISHRFPIEQAPEAYDLITGKTNQPFLGVLLTYPETDSSGIILQAPDEPIKKIPLPITGVNMVRLGVLGAGNFANAVMLPALKKVPSIELVAISSGSGFHAQNATNKFGFKYAAASEAEILQDPQVNTVSILTRHHLHAEQIIRALQAGKHVFCEKPLATTPEQLTQIQDQILSQETSPLLTVGFNRRFAPLSRKLYDFIKERQEPLVATYRINAGNIPLSHWVHDPIQGGGRIIGEGCHFVDFLTFLVGTPPISVYAQALPDDGHYREDNVVMIFAFADGSLGTVSYLANGDKAFPKERVEVFAGGRVGVLDDFRTLELAHQGKRQVIHSRLRQDKGHHAEWEAFSAAILAGGPAPIPYEHLFGVTEAIFAAMDALRSRKSVPIEPFPHMA
;
A
#
# COMPACT_ATOMS: atom_id res chain seq x y z
N MET A 1 -9.35 17.98 -6.72
CA MET A 1 -8.62 17.56 -7.93
C MET A 1 -9.32 16.37 -8.50
N LYS A 2 -9.47 16.32 -9.81
CA LYS A 2 -10.12 15.21 -10.50
C LYS A 2 -9.17 14.02 -10.59
N GLN A 3 -9.70 12.86 -10.25
CA GLN A 3 -9.03 11.58 -10.37
C GLN A 3 -10.00 10.53 -10.89
N LEU A 4 -9.53 9.70 -11.81
CA LEU A 4 -10.28 8.57 -12.33
C LEU A 4 -10.10 7.34 -11.43
N LEU A 5 -11.22 6.76 -10.99
CA LEU A 5 -11.26 5.57 -10.17
C LEU A 5 -12.13 4.48 -10.81
N GLN A 6 -11.79 3.23 -10.51
CA GLN A 6 -12.60 2.06 -10.80
C GLN A 6 -13.19 1.52 -9.49
N ASN A 7 -14.52 1.52 -9.39
CA ASN A 7 -15.20 0.86 -8.30
C ASN A 7 -15.22 -0.66 -8.55
N ILE A 8 -14.54 -1.42 -7.68
CA ILE A 8 -14.45 -2.88 -7.80
C ILE A 8 -15.76 -3.56 -7.38
N HIS A 9 -16.59 -2.93 -6.55
CA HIS A 9 -17.85 -3.50 -6.09
C HIS A 9 -18.86 -3.58 -7.24
N ASN A 10 -19.20 -2.44 -7.85
CA ASN A 10 -20.23 -2.33 -8.88
C ASN A 10 -19.69 -2.32 -10.33
N GLY A 11 -18.38 -2.16 -10.53
CA GLY A 11 -17.76 -2.13 -11.85
C GLY A 11 -17.83 -0.77 -12.56
N GLU A 12 -18.29 0.29 -11.89
CA GLU A 12 -18.38 1.64 -12.47
C GLU A 12 -17.00 2.33 -12.50
N THR A 13 -16.73 3.01 -13.61
CA THR A 13 -15.58 3.89 -13.79
C THR A 13 -16.06 5.33 -13.61
N GLU A 14 -15.49 6.08 -12.66
CA GLU A 14 -15.97 7.42 -12.31
C GLU A 14 -14.83 8.41 -12.09
N VAL A 15 -15.09 9.68 -12.40
CA VAL A 15 -14.21 10.79 -12.06
C VAL A 15 -14.70 11.37 -10.74
N VAL A 16 -13.82 11.36 -9.75
CA VAL A 16 -14.12 11.89 -8.42
C VAL A 16 -13.27 13.12 -8.12
N GLU A 17 -13.81 14.01 -7.31
CA GLU A 17 -13.02 15.08 -6.68
C GLU A 17 -12.37 14.52 -5.41
N VAL A 18 -11.05 14.58 -5.37
CA VAL A 18 -10.24 14.19 -4.21
C VAL A 18 -9.31 15.33 -3.80
N PRO A 19 -8.87 15.38 -2.53
CA PRO A 19 -7.84 16.32 -2.11
C PRO A 19 -6.52 16.09 -2.86
N ILE A 20 -5.75 17.16 -3.09
CA ILE A 20 -4.41 17.03 -3.66
C ILE A 20 -3.51 16.32 -2.64
N PRO A 21 -2.82 15.23 -3.01
CA PRO A 21 -1.95 14.51 -2.07
C PRO A 21 -0.76 15.39 -1.67
N GLN A 22 -0.36 15.29 -0.39
CA GLN A 22 0.86 15.95 0.07
C GLN A 22 2.10 15.26 -0.51
N VAL A 23 3.12 16.08 -0.78
CA VAL A 23 4.40 15.56 -1.24
C VAL A 23 5.09 14.78 -0.13
N GLN A 24 5.64 13.63 -0.47
CA GLN A 24 6.34 12.73 0.46
C GLN A 24 7.85 12.74 0.17
N ALA A 25 8.66 12.42 1.18
CA ALA A 25 10.11 12.31 1.01
C ALA A 25 10.48 11.38 -0.16
N GLY A 26 11.46 11.79 -0.97
CA GLY A 26 11.90 11.04 -2.16
C GLY A 26 10.92 11.05 -3.35
N MET A 27 9.79 11.76 -3.27
CA MET A 27 8.78 11.83 -4.32
C MET A 27 8.57 13.26 -4.84
N ALA A 28 8.01 13.37 -6.05
CA ALA A 28 7.55 14.62 -6.63
C ALA A 28 6.03 14.61 -6.77
N LEU A 29 5.38 15.72 -6.43
CA LEU A 29 4.00 15.96 -6.83
C LEU A 29 4.01 16.57 -8.23
N VAL A 30 3.50 15.83 -9.21
CA VAL A 30 3.49 16.22 -10.62
C VAL A 30 2.09 16.67 -11.00
N ARG A 31 1.97 17.89 -11.54
CA ARG A 31 0.74 18.35 -12.18
C ARG A 31 0.66 17.75 -13.58
N THR A 32 -0.28 16.84 -13.78
CA THR A 32 -0.43 16.10 -15.03
C THR A 32 -0.88 17.03 -16.15
N ARG A 33 -0.32 16.83 -17.35
CA ARG A 33 -0.68 17.53 -18.59
C ARG A 33 -1.28 16.58 -19.61
N ALA A 34 -0.77 15.36 -19.67
CA ALA A 34 -1.35 14.28 -20.46
C ALA A 34 -1.13 12.94 -19.76
N SER A 35 -2.02 11.99 -19.99
CA SER A 35 -1.82 10.60 -19.58
C SER A 35 -2.38 9.64 -20.61
N LEU A 36 -1.74 8.49 -20.75
CA LEU A 36 -2.07 7.50 -21.78
C LEU A 36 -2.82 6.33 -21.15
N VAL A 37 -4.01 6.06 -21.68
CA VAL A 37 -4.82 4.90 -21.28
C VAL A 37 -4.29 3.67 -21.98
N SER A 38 -3.88 2.67 -21.22
CA SER A 38 -3.41 1.41 -21.78
C SER A 38 -4.56 0.43 -21.97
N ALA A 39 -5.08 0.37 -23.19
CA ALA A 39 -6.24 -0.46 -23.49
C ALA A 39 -6.07 -1.95 -23.18
N GLY A 40 -4.86 -2.52 -23.19
CA GLY A 40 -4.66 -3.92 -22.79
C GLY A 40 -4.81 -4.11 -21.28
N THR A 41 -3.94 -3.44 -20.50
CA THR A 41 -3.88 -3.60 -19.04
C THR A 41 -5.13 -3.06 -18.35
N GLU A 42 -5.60 -1.89 -18.74
CA GLU A 42 -6.69 -1.20 -18.03
C GLU A 42 -8.05 -1.77 -18.38
N ARG A 43 -8.26 -2.24 -19.62
CA ARG A 43 -9.44 -3.02 -19.97
C ARG A 43 -9.56 -4.27 -19.11
N MET A 44 -8.46 -5.01 -18.90
CA MET A 44 -8.48 -6.20 -18.04
C MET A 44 -8.93 -5.87 -16.61
N LEU A 45 -8.48 -4.74 -16.05
CA LEU A 45 -8.88 -4.29 -14.72
C LEU A 45 -10.38 -3.94 -14.67
N VAL A 46 -10.88 -3.20 -15.66
CA VAL A 46 -12.29 -2.82 -15.75
C VAL A 46 -13.20 -4.02 -16.01
N GLU A 47 -12.83 -4.92 -16.92
CA GLU A 47 -13.55 -6.17 -17.18
C GLU A 47 -13.61 -7.06 -15.94
N PHE A 48 -12.51 -7.14 -15.17
CA PHE A 48 -12.50 -7.85 -13.89
C PHE A 48 -13.45 -7.19 -12.89
N ALA A 49 -13.42 -5.86 -12.77
CA ALA A 49 -14.31 -5.11 -11.88
C ALA A 49 -15.80 -5.26 -12.26
N GLY A 50 -16.11 -5.36 -13.56
CA GLY A 50 -17.46 -5.57 -14.08
C GLY A 50 -18.03 -6.98 -13.89
N LYS A 51 -17.23 -7.97 -13.47
CA LYS A 51 -17.74 -9.33 -13.21
C LYS A 51 -18.68 -9.36 -12.00
N SER A 52 -19.66 -10.27 -12.04
CA SER A 52 -20.47 -10.62 -10.86
C SER A 52 -19.60 -11.16 -9.73
N LEU A 53 -20.09 -11.14 -8.48
CA LEU A 53 -19.35 -11.69 -7.33
C LEU A 53 -18.89 -13.15 -7.55
N LEU A 54 -19.74 -13.97 -8.18
CA LEU A 54 -19.40 -15.34 -8.57
C LEU A 54 -18.31 -15.37 -9.65
N GLY A 55 -18.40 -14.50 -10.66
CA GLY A 55 -17.38 -14.36 -11.70
C GLY A 55 -16.02 -13.93 -11.14
N LYS A 56 -16.01 -12.99 -10.18
CA LYS A 56 -14.81 -12.55 -9.45
C LYS A 56 -14.20 -13.71 -8.66
N ALA A 57 -15.02 -14.45 -7.92
CA ALA A 57 -14.59 -15.62 -7.16
C ALA A 57 -13.96 -16.71 -8.04
N LEU A 58 -14.58 -17.05 -9.18
CA LEU A 58 -14.06 -18.03 -10.13
C LEU A 58 -12.73 -17.62 -10.76
N SER A 59 -12.53 -16.32 -11.00
CA SER A 59 -11.28 -15.81 -11.56
C SER A 59 -10.12 -15.74 -10.57
N ARG A 60 -10.40 -15.83 -9.26
CA ARG A 60 -9.40 -15.75 -8.18
C ARG A 60 -9.62 -16.87 -7.14
N PRO A 61 -9.46 -18.15 -7.52
CA PRO A 61 -9.69 -19.29 -6.63
C PRO A 61 -8.73 -19.28 -5.42
N ASP A 62 -7.56 -18.66 -5.57
CA ASP A 62 -6.59 -18.43 -4.49
C ASP A 62 -7.17 -17.54 -3.38
N LEU A 63 -7.85 -16.44 -3.73
CA LEU A 63 -8.47 -15.53 -2.76
C LEU A 63 -9.69 -16.15 -2.09
N VAL A 64 -10.46 -16.96 -2.82
CA VAL A 64 -11.60 -17.70 -2.27
C VAL A 64 -11.12 -18.67 -1.18
N ARG A 65 -10.03 -19.40 -1.43
CA ARG A 65 -9.43 -20.29 -0.43
C ARG A 65 -9.02 -19.53 0.83
N GLN A 66 -8.37 -18.37 0.67
CA GLN A 66 -8.00 -17.51 1.80
C GLN A 66 -9.23 -17.02 2.60
N LEU A 67 -10.35 -16.72 1.94
CA LEU A 67 -11.60 -16.35 2.61
C LEU A 67 -12.19 -17.53 3.38
N VAL A 68 -12.20 -18.74 2.82
CA VAL A 68 -12.67 -19.94 3.53
C VAL A 68 -11.84 -20.18 4.80
N ASP A 69 -10.51 -20.12 4.68
CA ASP A 69 -9.60 -20.26 5.81
C ASP A 69 -9.83 -19.16 6.86
N LYS A 70 -10.14 -17.94 6.43
CA LYS A 70 -10.50 -16.83 7.31
C LYS A 70 -11.84 -17.08 8.02
N ALA A 71 -12.86 -17.59 7.32
CA ALA A 71 -14.18 -17.88 7.89
C ALA A 71 -14.11 -18.93 9.00
N HIS A 72 -13.29 -19.97 8.81
CA HIS A 72 -13.07 -20.98 9.83
C HIS A 72 -12.41 -20.44 11.10
N ARG A 73 -11.58 -19.39 10.99
CA ARG A 73 -10.83 -18.80 12.11
C ARG A 73 -11.59 -17.68 12.81
N GLU A 74 -12.05 -16.70 12.05
CA GLU A 74 -12.59 -15.44 12.56
C GLU A 74 -14.13 -15.45 12.58
N GLY A 75 -14.76 -16.43 11.93
CA GLY A 75 -16.20 -16.53 11.72
C GLY A 75 -16.64 -16.03 10.34
N VAL A 76 -17.84 -16.46 9.92
CA VAL A 76 -18.39 -16.15 8.60
C VAL A 76 -18.68 -14.65 8.46
N LEU A 77 -19.25 -14.02 9.48
CA LEU A 77 -19.66 -12.61 9.42
C LEU A 77 -18.47 -11.66 9.19
N SER A 78 -17.40 -11.78 10.00
CA SER A 78 -16.18 -10.97 9.87
C SER A 78 -15.44 -11.20 8.57
N THR A 79 -15.52 -12.41 8.03
CA THR A 79 -14.93 -12.75 6.73
C THR A 79 -15.70 -12.12 5.58
N VAL A 80 -17.04 -12.17 5.63
CA VAL A 80 -17.91 -11.51 4.66
C VAL A 80 -17.69 -10.00 4.70
N GLU A 81 -17.66 -9.38 5.88
CA GLU A 81 -17.35 -7.95 6.06
C GLU A 81 -15.97 -7.59 5.48
N ALA A 82 -14.94 -8.40 5.73
CA ALA A 82 -13.61 -8.16 5.18
C ALA A 82 -13.53 -8.33 3.65
N ALA A 83 -14.27 -9.28 3.09
CA ALA A 83 -14.36 -9.49 1.65
C ALA A 83 -15.04 -8.28 0.99
N PHE A 84 -16.18 -7.84 1.53
CA PHE A 84 -16.87 -6.65 1.03
C PHE A 84 -16.03 -5.38 1.20
N ASN A 85 -15.38 -5.18 2.35
CA ASN A 85 -14.48 -4.05 2.55
C ASN A 85 -13.36 -3.97 1.52
N ARG A 86 -12.85 -5.11 1.04
CA ARG A 86 -11.83 -5.16 -0.01
C ARG A 86 -12.41 -4.84 -1.40
N LEU A 87 -13.65 -5.25 -1.67
CA LEU A 87 -14.36 -4.91 -2.91
C LEU A 87 -14.82 -3.44 -2.95
N ASP A 88 -15.08 -2.85 -1.79
CA ASP A 88 -15.47 -1.44 -1.64
C ASP A 88 -14.28 -0.47 -1.74
N GLN A 89 -13.04 -0.96 -1.86
CA GLN A 89 -11.89 -0.09 -2.09
C GLN A 89 -11.83 0.26 -3.57
N PRO A 90 -12.04 1.54 -3.95
CA PRO A 90 -11.89 1.97 -5.32
C PRO A 90 -10.41 1.86 -5.74
N MET A 91 -10.19 1.49 -6.99
CA MET A 91 -8.86 1.30 -7.57
C MET A 91 -8.52 2.50 -8.44
N PRO A 92 -7.40 3.21 -8.18
CA PRO A 92 -6.95 4.24 -9.09
C PRO A 92 -6.50 3.63 -10.41
N LEU A 93 -6.91 4.25 -11.51
CA LEU A 93 -6.54 3.85 -12.86
C LEU A 93 -5.35 4.67 -13.38
N GLY A 94 -4.70 4.19 -14.44
CA GLY A 94 -3.52 4.81 -15.03
C GLY A 94 -2.17 4.42 -14.40
N TYR A 95 -1.15 4.44 -15.25
CA TYR A 95 0.24 4.19 -14.86
C TYR A 95 1.27 4.88 -15.77
N SER A 96 0.81 5.75 -16.68
CA SER A 96 1.65 6.44 -17.66
C SER A 96 1.14 7.85 -17.89
N SER A 97 1.90 8.84 -17.44
CA SER A 97 1.53 10.24 -17.53
C SER A 97 2.74 11.13 -17.79
N SER A 98 2.50 12.40 -18.05
CA SER A 98 3.53 13.43 -18.19
C SER A 98 3.00 14.76 -17.67
N GLY A 99 3.90 15.61 -17.21
CA GLY A 99 3.49 16.85 -16.55
C GLY A 99 4.65 17.69 -16.06
N VAL A 100 4.33 18.60 -15.14
CA VAL A 100 5.27 19.55 -14.54
C VAL A 100 5.32 19.32 -13.04
N ILE A 101 6.52 19.28 -12.46
CA ILE A 101 6.68 19.15 -11.01
C ILE A 101 6.10 20.40 -10.32
N ALA A 102 5.10 20.18 -9.46
CA ALA A 102 4.40 21.19 -8.69
C ALA A 102 4.88 21.29 -7.23
N ALA A 103 5.48 20.22 -6.69
CA ALA A 103 6.20 20.24 -5.42
C ALA A 103 7.22 19.09 -5.35
N THR A 104 8.26 19.25 -4.54
CA THR A 104 9.31 18.25 -4.32
C THR A 104 9.39 17.87 -2.85
N GLY A 105 9.43 16.58 -2.55
CA GLY A 105 9.64 16.10 -1.19
C GLY A 105 11.09 16.19 -0.76
N GLU A 106 11.32 16.13 0.55
CA GLU A 106 12.67 16.09 1.11
C GLU A 106 13.49 14.94 0.50
N GLY A 107 14.78 15.17 0.24
CA GLY A 107 15.67 14.16 -0.31
C GLY A 107 15.47 13.82 -1.79
N LEU A 108 14.52 14.47 -2.50
CA LEU A 108 14.39 14.29 -3.94
C LEU A 108 15.59 14.91 -4.67
N GLN A 109 16.44 14.07 -5.23
CA GLN A 109 17.63 14.50 -5.99
C GLN A 109 17.39 14.42 -7.50
N GLY A 110 17.95 15.37 -8.25
CA GLY A 110 17.96 15.38 -9.71
C GLY A 110 16.75 16.02 -10.37
N PHE A 111 15.78 16.49 -9.58
CA PHE A 111 14.56 17.15 -10.03
C PHE A 111 14.26 18.36 -9.16
N LYS A 112 13.63 19.39 -9.73
CA LYS A 112 13.20 20.61 -9.03
C LYS A 112 11.80 21.03 -9.45
N LEU A 113 11.22 21.95 -8.66
CA LEU A 113 9.98 22.62 -8.99
C LEU A 113 10.02 23.20 -10.42
N GLY A 114 8.98 22.95 -11.21
CA GLY A 114 8.85 23.43 -12.59
C GLY A 114 9.49 22.53 -13.64
N ASP A 115 10.23 21.48 -13.27
CA ASP A 115 10.77 20.55 -14.26
C ASP A 115 9.65 19.80 -15.00
N ARG A 116 9.84 19.61 -16.30
CA ARG A 116 8.95 18.80 -17.15
C ARG A 116 9.38 17.33 -17.03
N VAL A 117 8.43 16.44 -16.82
CA VAL A 117 8.70 15.02 -16.57
C VAL A 117 7.71 14.09 -17.26
N ALA A 118 8.18 12.91 -17.65
CA ALA A 118 7.37 11.73 -17.87
C ALA A 118 7.35 10.87 -16.61
N CYS A 119 6.21 10.24 -16.33
CA CYS A 119 5.92 9.54 -15.10
C CYS A 119 5.45 8.11 -15.38
N ALA A 120 5.87 7.17 -14.54
CA ALA A 120 5.50 5.77 -14.61
C ALA A 120 4.99 5.24 -13.26
N GLY A 121 4.48 4.00 -13.27
CA GLY A 121 4.14 3.24 -12.07
C GLY A 121 2.64 3.16 -11.81
N GLY A 122 2.13 1.93 -11.73
CA GLY A 122 0.73 1.70 -11.34
C GLY A 122 0.52 2.10 -9.89
N GLY A 123 -0.46 2.97 -9.64
CA GLY A 123 -0.68 3.59 -8.33
C GLY A 123 0.13 4.87 -8.08
N TYR A 124 1.06 5.23 -8.97
CA TYR A 124 1.85 6.47 -8.91
C TYR A 124 1.48 7.43 -10.03
N ALA A 125 1.74 7.05 -11.29
CA ALA A 125 1.38 7.82 -12.49
C ALA A 125 -0.09 7.61 -12.90
N VAL A 126 -0.99 7.82 -11.95
CA VAL A 126 -2.44 7.64 -12.07
C VAL A 126 -3.08 8.69 -12.98
N HIS A 127 -4.27 8.39 -13.49
CA HIS A 127 -5.10 9.33 -14.25
C HIS A 127 -5.75 10.36 -13.32
N ALA A 128 -5.00 11.42 -13.02
CA ALA A 128 -5.44 12.47 -12.11
C ALA A 128 -4.73 13.80 -12.42
N GLU A 129 -5.34 14.92 -12.03
CA GLU A 129 -4.75 16.26 -12.24
C GLU A 129 -3.40 16.45 -11.54
N TYR A 130 -3.20 15.75 -10.41
CA TYR A 130 -1.91 15.68 -9.71
C TYR A 130 -1.59 14.22 -9.37
N ALA A 131 -0.33 13.82 -9.58
CA ALA A 131 0.18 12.49 -9.29
C ALA A 131 1.40 12.58 -8.39
N LEU A 132 1.45 11.78 -7.32
CA LEU A 132 2.62 11.66 -6.46
C LEU A 132 3.51 10.52 -7.00
N VAL A 133 4.72 10.87 -7.45
CA VAL A 133 5.58 9.96 -8.21
C VAL A 133 6.97 9.86 -7.57
N PRO A 134 7.45 8.65 -7.25
CA PRO A 134 8.79 8.43 -6.74
C PRO A 134 9.90 8.77 -7.74
N LYS A 135 11.08 9.15 -7.21
CA LYS A 135 12.26 9.56 -8.00
C LYS A 135 12.57 8.65 -9.20
N ASN A 136 12.63 7.34 -9.00
CA ASN A 136 13.08 6.40 -10.04
C ASN A 136 12.02 6.13 -11.12
N LEU A 137 10.78 6.58 -10.90
CA LEU A 137 9.67 6.50 -11.84
C LEU A 137 9.46 7.82 -12.63
N LEU A 138 10.38 8.77 -12.46
CA LEU A 138 10.43 10.03 -13.21
C LEU A 138 11.52 9.99 -14.29
N ALA A 139 11.22 10.56 -15.45
CA ALA A 139 12.19 10.87 -16.49
C ALA A 139 12.08 12.34 -16.91
N ALA A 140 13.19 13.07 -16.88
CA ALA A 140 13.23 14.47 -17.30
C ALA A 140 12.85 14.61 -18.79
N LEU A 141 12.02 15.60 -19.11
CA LEU A 141 11.48 15.85 -20.43
C LEU A 141 12.09 17.12 -21.03
N PRO A 142 12.82 17.05 -22.16
CA PRO A 142 13.33 18.23 -22.86
C PRO A 142 12.21 19.15 -23.36
N ASP A 143 12.44 20.47 -23.38
CA ASP A 143 11.46 21.51 -23.72
C ASP A 143 10.71 21.29 -25.05
N HIS A 144 11.39 20.72 -26.05
CA HIS A 144 10.82 20.50 -27.37
C HIS A 144 10.02 19.19 -27.50
N VAL A 145 10.01 18.31 -26.50
CA VAL A 145 9.15 17.12 -26.49
C VAL A 145 7.82 17.49 -25.83
N ASP A 146 6.71 17.32 -26.54
CA ASP A 146 5.37 17.63 -26.04
C ASP A 146 4.87 16.60 -25.01
N PHE A 147 3.91 17.02 -24.17
CA PHE A 147 3.40 16.17 -23.08
C PHE A 147 2.60 14.96 -23.59
N GLU A 148 1.87 15.08 -24.70
CA GLU A 148 1.09 13.98 -25.26
C GLU A 148 2.00 12.84 -25.72
N SER A 149 3.08 13.16 -26.45
CA SER A 149 4.12 12.22 -26.84
C SER A 149 4.82 11.62 -25.61
N ALA A 150 5.13 12.46 -24.61
CA ALA A 150 5.77 12.01 -23.38
C ALA A 150 4.91 11.04 -22.55
N ALA A 151 3.58 11.09 -22.67
CA ALA A 151 2.68 10.17 -21.98
C ALA A 151 2.84 8.71 -22.47
N PHE A 152 3.47 8.47 -23.62
CA PHE A 152 3.82 7.13 -24.12
C PHE A 152 5.05 6.52 -23.45
N THR A 153 5.77 7.27 -22.61
CA THR A 153 7.09 6.86 -22.10
C THR A 153 7.08 5.51 -21.38
N THR A 154 6.06 5.22 -20.57
CA THR A 154 5.99 3.95 -19.84
C THR A 154 5.75 2.76 -20.77
N LEU A 155 4.85 2.90 -21.75
CA LEU A 155 4.61 1.85 -22.76
C LEU A 155 5.81 1.69 -23.70
N GLY A 156 6.46 2.79 -24.03
CA GLY A 156 7.72 2.83 -24.74
C GLY A 156 8.84 2.09 -24.01
N ALA A 157 8.94 2.27 -22.69
CA ALA A 157 9.88 1.55 -21.85
C ALA A 157 9.58 0.04 -21.79
N ILE A 158 8.31 -0.37 -21.79
CA ILE A 158 7.90 -1.79 -21.90
C ILE A 158 8.40 -2.39 -23.22
N ALA A 159 8.11 -1.72 -24.34
CA ALA A 159 8.56 -2.14 -25.66
C ALA A 159 10.10 -2.20 -25.75
N LEU A 160 10.78 -1.18 -25.20
CA LEU A 160 12.24 -1.09 -25.19
C LEU A 160 12.89 -2.19 -24.34
N HIS A 161 12.29 -2.53 -23.19
CA HIS A 161 12.79 -3.62 -22.37
C HIS A 161 12.67 -4.96 -23.10
N GLY A 162 11.52 -5.22 -23.74
CA GLY A 162 11.32 -6.41 -24.59
C GLY A 162 12.34 -6.51 -25.73
N PHE A 163 12.58 -5.40 -26.44
CA PHE A 163 13.63 -5.32 -27.47
C PHE A 163 15.04 -5.60 -26.91
N ARG A 164 15.37 -5.10 -25.71
CA ARG A 164 16.68 -5.37 -25.09
C ARG A 164 16.86 -6.83 -24.70
N LEU A 165 15.78 -7.51 -24.30
CA LEU A 165 15.83 -8.93 -23.96
C LEU A 165 16.08 -9.82 -25.18
N SER A 166 15.66 -9.43 -26.39
CA SER A 166 15.99 -10.19 -27.60
C SER A 166 17.49 -10.15 -27.91
N ARG A 167 18.17 -9.08 -27.50
CA ARG A 167 19.57 -8.78 -27.81
C ARG A 167 19.81 -8.54 -29.30
N ALA A 168 18.80 -8.05 -30.00
CA ALA A 168 18.89 -7.69 -31.40
C ALA A 168 19.99 -6.66 -31.66
N GLN A 169 20.73 -6.87 -32.75
CA GLN A 169 21.85 -6.04 -33.20
C GLN A 169 21.52 -5.33 -34.52
N LEU A 170 22.36 -4.35 -34.85
CA LEU A 170 22.28 -3.60 -36.10
C LEU A 170 22.30 -4.55 -37.31
N GLY A 171 21.33 -4.40 -38.21
CA GLY A 171 21.22 -5.19 -39.44
C GLY A 171 20.48 -6.52 -39.30
N GLU A 172 20.23 -7.01 -38.07
CA GLU A 172 19.48 -8.25 -37.83
C GLU A 172 17.98 -8.08 -38.12
N THR A 173 17.31 -9.20 -38.33
CA THR A 173 15.88 -9.28 -38.69
C THR A 173 15.00 -9.46 -37.44
N VAL A 174 13.97 -8.62 -37.31
CA VAL A 174 13.06 -8.60 -36.16
C VAL A 174 11.62 -8.74 -36.64
N GLY A 175 10.97 -9.83 -36.26
CA GLY A 175 9.53 -10.03 -36.43
C GLY A 175 8.74 -9.51 -35.23
N VAL A 176 7.66 -8.77 -35.46
CA VAL A 176 6.75 -8.28 -34.42
C VAL A 176 5.35 -8.86 -34.64
N ILE A 177 4.87 -9.64 -33.67
CA ILE A 177 3.54 -10.27 -33.73
C ILE A 177 2.58 -9.52 -32.81
N GLY A 178 1.52 -8.96 -33.38
CA GLY A 178 0.58 -8.05 -32.73
C GLY A 178 1.04 -6.60 -32.90
N LEU A 179 0.40 -5.87 -33.80
CA LEU A 179 0.60 -4.46 -34.17
C LEU A 179 -0.40 -3.53 -33.47
N GLY A 180 -0.80 -3.88 -32.24
CA GLY A 180 -1.40 -2.92 -31.32
C GLY A 180 -0.39 -1.86 -30.88
N LEU A 181 -0.74 -1.08 -29.87
CA LEU A 181 0.09 0.05 -29.45
C LEU A 181 1.53 -0.35 -29.08
N LEU A 182 1.72 -1.41 -28.29
CA LEU A 182 3.05 -1.93 -27.96
C LEU A 182 3.82 -2.44 -29.19
N GLY A 183 3.13 -3.08 -30.14
CA GLY A 183 3.73 -3.58 -31.37
C GLY A 183 4.27 -2.47 -32.25
N LEU A 184 3.49 -1.41 -32.45
CA LEU A 184 3.89 -0.26 -33.27
C LEU A 184 5.05 0.52 -32.62
N LEU A 185 5.04 0.67 -31.29
CA LEU A 185 6.18 1.21 -30.55
C LEU A 185 7.43 0.33 -30.71
N THR A 186 7.27 -1.00 -30.64
CA THR A 186 8.35 -1.97 -30.83
C THR A 186 8.93 -1.90 -32.24
N ILE A 187 8.09 -1.74 -33.27
CA ILE A 187 8.54 -1.51 -34.65
C ILE A 187 9.43 -0.28 -34.72
N GLY A 188 8.96 0.85 -34.20
CA GLY A 188 9.71 2.10 -34.26
C GLY A 188 11.04 2.00 -33.50
N ILE A 189 11.08 1.33 -32.35
CA ILE A 189 12.31 1.09 -31.58
C ILE A 189 13.29 0.21 -32.35
N ALA A 190 12.83 -0.91 -32.92
CA ALA A 190 13.69 -1.83 -33.66
C ALA A 190 14.25 -1.17 -34.94
N ARG A 191 13.43 -0.38 -35.65
CA ARG A 191 13.90 0.43 -36.79
C ARG A 191 14.93 1.47 -36.36
N ALA A 192 14.67 2.18 -35.26
CA ALA A 192 15.62 3.13 -34.71
C ALA A 192 16.95 2.44 -34.35
N ALA A 193 16.93 1.21 -33.84
CA ALA A 193 18.13 0.41 -33.58
C ALA A 193 18.86 -0.07 -34.86
N GLY A 194 18.27 0.14 -36.04
CA GLY A 194 18.81 -0.26 -37.33
C GLY A 194 18.58 -1.73 -37.69
N CYS A 195 17.57 -2.36 -37.07
CA CYS A 195 17.12 -3.69 -37.45
C CYS A 195 16.20 -3.65 -38.69
N GLN A 196 16.10 -4.76 -39.40
CA GLN A 196 15.13 -4.97 -40.47
C GLN A 196 13.85 -5.51 -39.86
N VAL A 197 12.75 -4.75 -39.94
CA VAL A 197 11.55 -5.01 -39.14
C VAL A 197 10.38 -5.48 -39.99
N PHE A 198 9.73 -6.55 -39.54
CA PHE A 198 8.54 -7.12 -40.14
C PHE A 198 7.40 -7.23 -39.12
N GLY A 199 6.18 -6.83 -39.49
CA GLY A 199 5.01 -6.82 -38.63
C GLY A 199 3.92 -7.80 -39.05
N VAL A 200 3.21 -8.39 -38.08
CA VAL A 200 2.05 -9.26 -38.30
C VAL A 200 0.91 -8.86 -37.36
N ASP A 201 -0.29 -8.65 -37.90
CA ASP A 201 -1.52 -8.48 -37.10
C ASP A 201 -2.73 -9.13 -37.80
N LEU A 202 -3.85 -9.23 -37.09
CA LEU A 202 -5.14 -9.64 -37.63
C LEU A 202 -5.89 -8.46 -38.28
N ASP A 203 -5.66 -7.24 -37.79
CA ASP A 203 -6.31 -6.01 -38.23
C ASP A 203 -5.52 -5.35 -39.37
N GLU A 204 -6.12 -5.30 -40.56
CA GLU A 204 -5.52 -4.69 -41.75
C GLU A 204 -5.22 -3.19 -41.58
N THR A 205 -5.98 -2.49 -40.74
CA THR A 205 -5.74 -1.07 -40.42
C THR A 205 -4.41 -0.89 -39.70
N ARG A 206 -4.10 -1.79 -38.76
CA ARG A 206 -2.84 -1.77 -37.99
C ARG A 206 -1.65 -2.18 -38.86
N VAL A 207 -1.87 -3.11 -39.80
CA VAL A 207 -0.89 -3.47 -40.83
C VAL A 207 -0.57 -2.25 -41.69
N GLY A 208 -1.58 -1.53 -42.19
CA GLY A 208 -1.38 -0.30 -42.97
C GLY A 208 -0.63 0.77 -42.19
N LEU A 209 -0.94 0.95 -40.90
CA LEU A 209 -0.23 1.90 -40.04
C LEU A 209 1.25 1.50 -39.83
N ALA A 210 1.54 0.22 -39.63
CA ALA A 210 2.93 -0.25 -39.53
C ALA A 210 3.74 0.01 -40.83
N GLN A 211 3.08 -0.11 -41.99
CA GLN A 211 3.67 0.24 -43.29
C GLN A 211 3.94 1.74 -43.42
N GLN A 212 3.02 2.59 -42.96
CA GLN A 212 3.23 4.05 -42.90
C GLN A 212 4.39 4.42 -41.95
N LEU A 213 4.55 3.66 -40.87
CA LEU A 213 5.70 3.76 -39.96
C LEU A 213 6.97 3.08 -40.50
N GLY A 214 6.98 2.69 -41.79
CA GLY A 214 8.14 2.25 -42.56
C GLY A 214 8.63 0.83 -42.28
N ALA A 215 7.79 -0.05 -41.73
CA ALA A 215 8.07 -1.49 -41.65
C ALA A 215 7.34 -2.25 -42.77
N THR A 216 7.87 -3.41 -43.15
CA THR A 216 7.06 -4.37 -43.92
C THR A 216 6.06 -5.01 -42.97
N ALA A 217 4.78 -5.08 -43.32
CA ALA A 217 3.79 -5.74 -42.48
C ALA A 217 2.71 -6.42 -43.31
N VAL A 218 2.17 -7.53 -42.80
CA VAL A 218 1.13 -8.32 -43.46
C VAL A 218 0.06 -8.83 -42.48
N PRO A 219 -1.14 -9.19 -42.96
CA PRO A 219 -2.13 -9.90 -42.16
C PRO A 219 -1.68 -11.33 -41.78
N ARG A 220 -2.12 -11.82 -40.61
CA ARG A 220 -1.78 -13.15 -40.06
C ARG A 220 -1.85 -14.33 -41.06
N PRO A 221 -2.84 -14.44 -41.97
CA PRO A 221 -2.90 -15.56 -42.92
C PRO A 221 -1.71 -15.61 -43.90
N GLN A 222 -1.10 -14.46 -44.19
CA GLN A 222 0.03 -14.34 -45.11
C GLN A 222 1.39 -14.40 -44.40
N ALA A 223 1.37 -14.45 -43.06
CA ALA A 223 2.55 -14.22 -42.24
C ALA A 223 3.71 -15.17 -42.55
N VAL A 224 3.46 -16.48 -42.66
CA VAL A 224 4.54 -17.47 -42.84
C VAL A 224 5.25 -17.30 -44.19
N GLU A 225 4.49 -17.23 -45.28
CA GLU A 225 5.05 -17.08 -46.63
C GLU A 225 5.79 -15.74 -46.79
N ALA A 226 5.18 -14.64 -46.35
CA ALA A 226 5.78 -13.32 -46.43
C ALA A 226 7.02 -13.20 -45.53
N SER A 227 7.02 -13.84 -44.36
CA SER A 227 8.19 -13.90 -43.47
C SER A 227 9.37 -14.61 -44.14
N MET A 228 9.11 -15.75 -44.79
CA MET A 228 10.16 -16.49 -45.51
C MET A 228 10.66 -15.70 -46.71
N SER A 229 9.80 -15.01 -47.45
CA SER A 229 10.23 -14.13 -48.53
C SER A 229 11.12 -12.99 -48.03
N PHE A 230 10.69 -12.31 -46.96
CA PHE A 230 11.41 -11.18 -46.35
C PHE A 230 12.78 -11.58 -45.80
N THR A 231 12.88 -12.78 -45.21
CA THR A 231 14.11 -13.32 -44.60
C THR A 231 14.91 -14.24 -45.53
N HIS A 232 14.61 -14.23 -46.83
CA HIS A 232 15.28 -15.07 -47.83
C HIS A 232 15.32 -16.58 -47.47
N GLY A 233 14.24 -17.08 -46.88
CA GLY A 233 14.04 -18.46 -46.46
C GLY A 233 14.73 -18.85 -45.15
N GLN A 234 15.37 -17.91 -44.45
CA GLN A 234 16.11 -18.21 -43.21
C GLN A 234 15.22 -18.16 -41.96
N GLY A 235 14.20 -17.31 -41.95
CA GLY A 235 13.45 -16.94 -40.74
C GLY A 235 14.08 -15.79 -39.96
N PHE A 236 13.35 -15.25 -38.99
CA PHE A 236 13.78 -14.10 -38.18
C PHE A 236 14.79 -14.47 -37.10
N ASP A 237 15.79 -13.59 -36.90
CA ASP A 237 16.73 -13.67 -35.77
C ASP A 237 15.99 -13.53 -34.43
N HIS A 238 15.08 -12.56 -34.37
CA HIS A 238 14.34 -12.20 -33.16
C HIS A 238 12.87 -12.02 -33.44
N ILE A 239 12.01 -12.51 -32.54
CA ILE A 239 10.57 -12.37 -32.62
C ILE A 239 10.06 -11.76 -31.31
N LEU A 240 9.35 -10.64 -31.42
CA LEU A 240 8.78 -9.89 -30.31
C LEU A 240 7.26 -10.01 -30.35
N ILE A 241 6.69 -10.75 -29.40
CA ILE A 241 5.24 -10.97 -29.32
C ILE A 241 4.62 -9.87 -28.47
N CYS A 242 3.87 -8.98 -29.11
CA CYS A 242 3.18 -7.82 -28.51
C CYS A 242 1.65 -7.99 -28.49
N ALA A 243 1.14 -9.16 -28.87
CA ALA A 243 -0.30 -9.47 -28.88
C ALA A 243 -0.89 -9.59 -27.45
N ASP A 244 -2.20 -9.36 -27.35
CA ASP A 244 -3.01 -9.57 -26.13
C ASP A 244 -4.14 -10.57 -26.46
N THR A 245 -3.97 -11.83 -26.06
CA THR A 245 -4.92 -12.91 -26.38
C THR A 245 -4.72 -14.13 -25.47
N PRO A 246 -5.78 -14.86 -25.06
CA PRO A 246 -5.60 -16.14 -24.37
C PRO A 246 -5.04 -17.25 -25.29
N SER A 247 -5.03 -17.05 -26.60
CA SER A 247 -4.54 -18.03 -27.58
C SER A 247 -3.01 -18.18 -27.54
N SER A 248 -2.53 -19.39 -27.84
CA SER A 248 -1.10 -19.67 -28.06
C SER A 248 -0.65 -19.46 -29.52
N ASP A 249 -1.56 -19.05 -30.43
CA ASP A 249 -1.25 -18.78 -31.84
C ASP A 249 -0.03 -17.85 -32.04
N PRO A 250 0.15 -16.74 -31.29
CA PRO A 250 1.34 -15.91 -31.44
C PRO A 250 2.66 -16.65 -31.12
N VAL A 251 2.64 -17.57 -30.16
CA VAL A 251 3.80 -18.38 -29.77
C VAL A 251 4.08 -19.48 -30.80
N GLU A 252 3.02 -20.05 -31.39
CA GLU A 252 3.11 -21.02 -32.49
C GLU A 252 3.68 -20.36 -33.74
N LEU A 253 3.12 -19.23 -34.17
CA LEU A 253 3.62 -18.45 -35.31
C LEU A 253 5.08 -18.04 -35.10
N ALA A 254 5.45 -17.58 -33.90
CA ALA A 254 6.83 -17.22 -33.60
C ALA A 254 7.79 -18.39 -33.85
N GLY A 255 7.40 -19.62 -33.48
CA GLY A 255 8.19 -20.81 -33.76
C GLY A 255 8.31 -21.12 -35.26
N GLU A 256 7.25 -20.88 -36.03
CA GLU A 256 7.22 -21.11 -37.48
C GLU A 256 8.15 -20.16 -38.24
N ILE A 257 8.10 -18.87 -37.90
CA ILE A 257 8.83 -17.81 -38.62
C ILE A 257 10.25 -17.56 -38.09
N ALA A 258 10.62 -18.15 -36.95
CA ALA A 258 11.98 -18.06 -36.42
C ALA A 258 12.99 -18.85 -37.26
N ARG A 259 14.22 -18.34 -37.34
CA ARG A 259 15.35 -19.14 -37.83
C ARG A 259 15.79 -20.20 -36.82
N ASP A 260 16.67 -21.10 -37.25
CA ASP A 260 17.41 -21.97 -36.34
C ASP A 260 18.18 -21.12 -35.30
N ARG A 261 18.07 -21.47 -34.02
CA ARG A 261 18.59 -20.74 -32.85
C ARG A 261 18.12 -19.29 -32.74
N GLY A 262 16.88 -19.01 -33.16
CA GLY A 262 16.24 -17.70 -33.00
C GLY A 262 15.79 -17.42 -31.56
N HIS A 263 15.55 -16.14 -31.26
CA HIS A 263 15.06 -15.69 -29.94
C HIS A 263 13.62 -15.21 -30.02
N VAL A 264 12.77 -15.71 -29.11
CA VAL A 264 11.38 -15.29 -28.97
C VAL A 264 11.20 -14.58 -27.63
N VAL A 265 10.66 -13.36 -27.64
CA VAL A 265 10.36 -12.59 -26.43
C VAL A 265 8.86 -12.30 -26.38
N ALA A 266 8.19 -12.80 -25.34
CA ALA A 266 6.82 -12.43 -25.03
C ALA A 266 6.80 -11.13 -24.24
N ILE A 267 6.22 -10.08 -24.84
CA ILE A 267 6.03 -8.75 -24.24
C ILE A 267 4.56 -8.56 -23.83
N GLY A 268 3.65 -8.94 -24.72
CA GLY A 268 2.21 -8.93 -24.47
C GLY A 268 1.71 -10.16 -23.71
N ALA A 269 0.44 -10.13 -23.31
CA ALA A 269 -0.20 -11.24 -22.59
C ALA A 269 -0.75 -12.27 -23.60
N VAL A 270 -0.07 -13.40 -23.74
CA VAL A 270 -0.44 -14.49 -24.67
C VAL A 270 -0.59 -15.83 -23.97
N GLY A 271 -1.29 -16.78 -24.59
CA GLY A 271 -1.23 -18.17 -24.19
C GLY A 271 0.20 -18.73 -24.32
N LEU A 272 0.68 -19.43 -23.28
CA LEU A 272 2.07 -19.88 -23.17
C LEU A 272 2.22 -21.40 -23.41
N THR A 273 1.34 -22.02 -24.19
CA THR A 273 1.51 -23.42 -24.59
C THR A 273 2.54 -23.50 -25.72
N ILE A 274 3.80 -23.74 -25.37
CA ILE A 274 4.91 -23.74 -26.33
C ILE A 274 4.92 -25.06 -27.14
N PRO A 275 4.86 -25.02 -28.49
CA PRO A 275 4.87 -26.22 -29.31
C PRO A 275 6.26 -26.88 -29.32
N ARG A 276 6.42 -27.95 -28.51
CA ARG A 276 7.69 -28.64 -28.28
C ARG A 276 8.44 -29.00 -29.55
N ARG A 277 7.76 -29.54 -30.58
CA ARG A 277 8.43 -30.06 -31.79
C ARG A 277 9.28 -28.98 -32.49
N ILE A 278 8.70 -27.82 -32.78
CA ILE A 278 9.38 -26.79 -33.56
C ILE A 278 10.41 -26.02 -32.72
N TYR A 279 10.10 -25.72 -31.46
CA TYR A 279 11.04 -25.07 -30.54
C TYR A 279 12.24 -25.97 -30.22
N TYR A 280 12.04 -27.28 -30.09
CA TYR A 280 13.12 -28.24 -29.91
C TYR A 280 13.97 -28.39 -31.18
N GLN A 281 13.33 -28.54 -32.34
CA GLN A 281 14.03 -28.77 -33.60
C GLN A 281 14.92 -27.59 -34.00
N LYS A 282 14.47 -26.36 -33.77
CA LYS A 282 15.20 -25.13 -34.07
C LYS A 282 16.01 -24.59 -32.89
N GLU A 283 16.04 -25.28 -31.74
CA GLU A 283 16.73 -24.83 -30.53
C GLU A 283 16.38 -23.37 -30.14
N LEU A 284 15.08 -23.03 -30.13
CA LEU A 284 14.63 -21.65 -29.90
C LEU A 284 14.72 -21.25 -28.43
N SER A 285 15.17 -20.03 -28.18
CA SER A 285 15.10 -19.39 -26.86
C SER A 285 13.75 -18.69 -26.68
N PHE A 286 13.12 -18.85 -25.51
CA PHE A 286 11.88 -18.15 -25.17
C PHE A 286 12.05 -17.37 -23.86
N ILE A 287 11.75 -16.07 -23.89
CA ILE A 287 11.86 -15.17 -22.74
C ILE A 287 10.51 -14.51 -22.49
N ASN A 288 10.04 -14.56 -21.24
CA ASN A 288 8.89 -13.77 -20.81
C ASN A 288 9.37 -12.43 -20.24
N SER A 289 8.97 -11.33 -20.86
CA SER A 289 9.41 -9.97 -20.50
C SER A 289 8.74 -9.48 -19.23
N ARG A 290 9.51 -8.79 -18.37
CA ARG A 290 8.98 -8.15 -17.16
C ARG A 290 8.72 -6.68 -17.44
N SER A 291 7.49 -6.32 -17.84
CA SER A 291 7.02 -4.93 -17.96
C SER A 291 8.11 -3.99 -18.53
N TYR A 292 8.39 -2.85 -17.89
CA TYR A 292 9.45 -1.91 -18.27
C TYR A 292 10.82 -2.19 -17.60
N GLY A 293 11.04 -3.37 -17.00
CA GLY A 293 12.37 -3.90 -16.68
C GLY A 293 12.74 -4.06 -15.20
N PRO A 294 14.04 -4.26 -14.91
CA PRO A 294 14.58 -4.34 -13.55
C PRO A 294 14.25 -3.10 -12.71
N GLY A 295 13.94 -3.29 -11.43
CA GLY A 295 13.33 -2.28 -10.55
C GLY A 295 11.86 -2.58 -10.28
N ARG A 296 11.14 -3.10 -11.27
CA ARG A 296 9.73 -3.41 -11.11
C ARG A 296 9.50 -4.49 -10.06
N TYR A 297 8.59 -4.20 -9.12
CA TYR A 297 8.28 -5.02 -7.94
C TYR A 297 9.34 -5.02 -6.84
N ASP A 298 10.30 -4.09 -6.90
CA ASP A 298 11.30 -3.86 -5.84
C ASP A 298 11.00 -2.52 -5.14
N PRO A 299 10.43 -2.53 -3.92
CA PRO A 299 10.09 -1.30 -3.21
C PRO A 299 11.32 -0.46 -2.83
N ILE A 300 12.50 -1.07 -2.70
CA ILE A 300 13.74 -0.31 -2.46
C ILE A 300 14.07 0.57 -3.67
N TYR A 301 13.81 0.03 -4.87
CA TYR A 301 13.98 0.77 -6.12
C TYR A 301 12.85 1.76 -6.38
N GLU A 302 11.60 1.27 -6.40
CA GLU A 302 10.41 2.03 -6.79
C GLU A 302 10.04 3.09 -5.74
N GLU A 303 10.03 2.75 -4.46
CA GLU A 303 9.51 3.63 -3.39
C GLU A 303 10.62 4.39 -2.68
N ALA A 304 11.70 3.70 -2.27
CA ALA A 304 12.81 4.34 -1.57
C ALA A 304 13.76 5.10 -2.51
N GLY A 305 13.59 4.99 -3.83
CA GLY A 305 14.37 5.73 -4.82
C GLY A 305 15.84 5.31 -4.90
N GLN A 306 16.19 4.12 -4.40
CA GLN A 306 17.55 3.61 -4.43
C GLN A 306 17.80 2.83 -5.73
N ASP A 307 18.58 3.42 -6.63
CA ASP A 307 18.93 2.80 -7.92
C ASP A 307 19.95 1.67 -7.75
N TYR A 308 19.96 0.73 -8.70
CA TYR A 308 20.98 -0.31 -8.76
C TYR A 308 22.30 0.26 -9.27
N PRO A 309 23.45 -0.26 -8.77
CA PRO A 309 24.75 0.07 -9.30
C PRO A 309 24.79 -0.09 -10.83
N ILE A 310 25.17 0.96 -11.54
CA ILE A 310 25.13 1.02 -13.01
C ILE A 310 25.93 -0.12 -13.69
N GLY A 311 27.01 -0.57 -13.05
CA GLY A 311 27.84 -1.69 -13.54
C GLY A 311 27.20 -3.08 -13.38
N HIS A 312 26.21 -3.23 -12.49
CA HIS A 312 25.51 -4.49 -12.27
C HIS A 312 24.22 -4.58 -13.08
N VAL A 313 23.45 -3.49 -13.12
CA VAL A 313 22.19 -3.43 -13.88
C VAL A 313 22.23 -2.20 -14.76
N ARG A 314 22.55 -2.34 -16.05
CA ARG A 314 22.66 -1.20 -16.96
C ARG A 314 21.32 -0.52 -17.25
N TRP A 315 20.27 -1.32 -17.42
CA TRP A 315 18.95 -0.87 -17.86
C TRP A 315 17.90 -1.24 -16.84
N THR A 316 17.65 -0.29 -15.94
CA THR A 316 16.53 -0.29 -15.00
C THR A 316 15.31 0.34 -15.66
N GLU A 317 14.14 0.24 -15.04
CA GLU A 317 12.93 0.91 -15.51
C GLU A 317 13.11 2.42 -15.70
N GLY A 318 13.67 3.14 -14.74
CA GLY A 318 13.94 4.58 -14.86
C GLY A 318 14.84 4.90 -16.06
N ARG A 319 15.85 4.05 -16.33
CA ARG A 319 16.74 4.22 -17.48
C ARG A 319 16.09 3.77 -18.80
N ASN A 320 15.12 2.87 -18.78
CA ASN A 320 14.27 2.58 -19.94
C ASN A 320 13.37 3.79 -20.27
N LEU A 321 12.77 4.44 -19.27
CA LEU A 321 11.98 5.67 -19.45
C LEU A 321 12.85 6.77 -20.08
N GLN A 322 14.01 7.06 -19.48
CA GLN A 322 14.95 8.06 -19.99
C GLN A 322 15.41 7.76 -21.43
N ALA A 323 15.70 6.49 -21.73
CA ALA A 323 16.12 6.09 -23.08
C ALA A 323 14.99 6.27 -24.10
N PHE A 324 13.74 6.01 -23.72
CA PHE A 324 12.60 6.25 -24.60
C PHE A 324 12.33 7.74 -24.82
N VAL A 325 12.38 8.58 -23.76
CA VAL A 325 12.32 10.04 -23.91
C VAL A 325 13.41 10.55 -24.85
N LYS A 326 14.62 9.99 -24.78
CA LYS A 326 15.71 10.32 -25.70
C LYS A 326 15.37 9.99 -27.16
N LEU A 327 14.70 8.86 -27.44
CA LEU A 327 14.26 8.52 -28.80
C LEU A 327 13.24 9.54 -29.34
N LEU A 328 12.31 10.00 -28.51
CA LEU A 328 11.36 11.06 -28.86
C LEU A 328 12.09 12.39 -29.11
N SER A 329 12.99 12.77 -28.20
CA SER A 329 13.77 14.00 -28.27
C SER A 329 14.65 14.08 -29.52
N GLU A 330 15.25 12.96 -29.92
CA GLU A 330 16.08 12.85 -31.13
C GLU A 330 15.24 12.65 -32.41
N GLN A 331 13.90 12.63 -32.30
CA GLN A 331 12.97 12.39 -33.41
C GLN A 331 13.23 11.08 -34.16
N ARG A 332 13.78 10.08 -33.46
CA ARG A 332 14.01 8.72 -34.00
C ARG A 332 12.76 7.85 -33.92
N LEU A 333 11.76 8.30 -33.19
CA LEU A 333 10.46 7.68 -33.04
C LEU A 333 9.41 8.78 -33.01
N ASP A 334 8.36 8.64 -33.82
CA ASP A 334 7.19 9.51 -33.79
C ASP A 334 5.96 8.72 -33.32
N VAL A 335 5.41 9.11 -32.16
CA VAL A 335 4.23 8.47 -31.57
C VAL A 335 2.93 9.18 -31.91
N ARG A 336 2.97 10.38 -32.52
CA ARG A 336 1.77 11.17 -32.82
C ARG A 336 0.77 10.44 -33.71
N PRO A 337 1.19 9.67 -34.75
CA PRO A 337 0.26 8.85 -35.54
C PRO A 337 -0.45 7.75 -34.75
N LEU A 338 0.05 7.40 -33.56
CA LEU A 338 -0.54 6.36 -32.71
C LEU A 338 -1.72 6.91 -31.87
N ILE A 339 -1.85 8.23 -31.75
CA ILE A 339 -2.91 8.87 -30.97
C ILE A 339 -4.20 8.89 -31.81
N SER A 340 -5.19 8.10 -31.40
CA SER A 340 -6.48 8.06 -32.08
C SER A 340 -7.55 8.90 -31.38
N HIS A 341 -7.51 9.04 -30.05
CA HIS A 341 -8.52 9.78 -29.30
C HIS A 341 -7.90 10.64 -28.19
N ARG A 342 -8.59 11.73 -27.86
CA ARG A 342 -8.30 12.62 -26.73
C ARG A 342 -9.60 12.88 -25.99
N PHE A 343 -9.58 12.65 -24.68
CA PHE A 343 -10.69 12.97 -23.80
C PHE A 343 -10.19 13.91 -22.70
N PRO A 344 -10.87 15.00 -22.38
CA PRO A 344 -10.60 15.73 -21.15
C PRO A 344 -10.87 14.82 -19.94
N ILE A 345 -10.17 15.02 -18.82
CA ILE A 345 -10.27 14.17 -17.62
C ILE A 345 -11.72 14.00 -17.13
N GLU A 346 -12.58 15.01 -17.31
CA GLU A 346 -14.01 14.96 -16.97
C GLU A 346 -14.79 13.90 -17.76
N GLN A 347 -14.33 13.59 -18.97
CA GLN A 347 -14.93 12.60 -19.88
C GLN A 347 -14.15 11.29 -19.88
N ALA A 348 -13.25 11.08 -18.92
CA ALA A 348 -12.50 9.85 -18.84
C ALA A 348 -13.36 8.56 -18.83
N PRO A 349 -14.57 8.49 -18.22
CA PRO A 349 -15.41 7.30 -18.32
C PRO A 349 -15.77 6.91 -19.77
N GLU A 350 -15.94 7.88 -20.67
CA GLU A 350 -16.21 7.63 -22.09
C GLU A 350 -15.00 6.98 -22.78
N ALA A 351 -13.78 7.34 -22.37
CA ALA A 351 -12.56 6.68 -22.83
C ALA A 351 -12.53 5.19 -22.44
N TYR A 352 -13.09 4.84 -21.29
CA TYR A 352 -13.16 3.44 -20.83
C TYR A 352 -14.28 2.66 -21.50
N ASP A 353 -15.40 3.32 -21.79
CA ASP A 353 -16.45 2.74 -22.64
C ASP A 353 -15.91 2.44 -24.05
N LEU A 354 -15.02 3.28 -24.58
CA LEU A 354 -14.30 3.04 -25.83
C LEU A 354 -13.39 1.80 -25.76
N ILE A 355 -12.47 1.73 -24.79
CA ILE A 355 -11.49 0.61 -24.74
C ILE A 355 -12.12 -0.73 -24.34
N THR A 356 -13.26 -0.72 -23.64
CA THR A 356 -14.02 -1.93 -23.29
C THR A 356 -14.95 -2.40 -24.41
N GLY A 357 -14.98 -1.68 -25.54
CA GLY A 357 -15.74 -2.05 -26.73
C GLY A 357 -17.22 -1.68 -26.69
N LYS A 358 -17.70 -0.96 -25.68
CA LYS A 358 -19.11 -0.54 -25.60
C LYS A 358 -19.51 0.40 -26.73
N THR A 359 -18.57 1.18 -27.26
CA THR A 359 -18.82 2.11 -28.37
C THR A 359 -18.66 1.48 -29.77
N ASN A 360 -18.06 0.29 -29.87
CA ASN A 360 -17.67 -0.37 -31.13
C ASN A 360 -16.79 0.49 -32.07
N GLN A 361 -16.16 1.56 -31.58
CA GLN A 361 -15.27 2.39 -32.39
C GLN A 361 -13.82 1.86 -32.34
N PRO A 362 -13.08 1.89 -33.46
CA PRO A 362 -11.68 1.47 -33.48
C PRO A 362 -10.82 2.47 -32.69
N PHE A 363 -9.85 1.98 -31.92
CA PHE A 363 -8.93 2.81 -31.15
C PHE A 363 -7.50 2.24 -31.16
N LEU A 364 -6.53 3.07 -30.79
CA LEU A 364 -5.13 2.69 -30.65
C LEU A 364 -4.51 3.35 -29.41
N GLY A 365 -4.06 4.61 -29.52
CA GLY A 365 -3.64 5.44 -28.38
C GLY A 365 -4.75 6.36 -27.93
N VAL A 366 -5.18 6.22 -26.68
CA VAL A 366 -6.23 7.05 -26.07
C VAL A 366 -5.60 7.91 -24.98
N LEU A 367 -5.62 9.23 -25.17
CA LEU A 367 -5.07 10.17 -24.21
C LEU A 367 -6.17 10.80 -23.36
N LEU A 368 -5.87 10.98 -22.08
CA LEU A 368 -6.58 11.92 -21.22
C LEU A 368 -5.80 13.23 -21.15
N THR A 369 -6.50 14.34 -21.34
CA THR A 369 -5.96 15.70 -21.26
C THR A 369 -6.46 16.41 -20.01
N TYR A 370 -5.68 17.38 -19.52
CA TYR A 370 -5.92 18.05 -18.25
C TYR A 370 -5.89 19.57 -18.44
N PRO A 371 -6.69 20.33 -17.68
CA PRO A 371 -6.77 21.77 -17.83
C PRO A 371 -5.43 22.48 -17.54
N GLU A 372 -5.07 23.41 -18.42
CA GLU A 372 -3.81 24.18 -18.34
C GLU A 372 -3.84 25.30 -17.29
N THR A 373 -4.99 25.58 -16.66
CA THR A 373 -5.23 26.75 -15.79
C THR A 373 -4.00 27.22 -14.99
N ASP A 374 -3.59 28.47 -15.19
CA ASP A 374 -2.52 29.09 -14.41
C ASP A 374 -2.90 29.07 -12.94
N SER A 375 -2.21 28.23 -12.17
CA SER A 375 -2.30 28.22 -10.72
C SER A 375 -1.20 29.12 -10.17
N SER A 376 -1.15 30.38 -10.62
CA SER A 376 -0.54 31.45 -9.85
C SER A 376 -1.35 31.62 -8.56
N GLY A 377 -1.13 30.74 -7.57
CA GLY A 377 -1.82 30.85 -6.28
C GLY A 377 -2.02 29.56 -5.49
N ILE A 378 -1.86 28.35 -6.06
CA ILE A 378 -1.82 27.14 -5.21
C ILE A 378 -0.41 27.04 -4.66
N ILE A 379 -0.14 27.80 -3.60
CA ILE A 379 1.00 27.52 -2.73
C ILE A 379 0.68 26.17 -2.10
N LEU A 380 1.23 25.09 -2.66
CA LEU A 380 1.36 23.82 -1.97
C LEU A 380 2.37 24.05 -0.85
N GLN A 381 1.91 24.69 0.24
CA GLN A 381 2.77 25.08 1.34
C GLN A 381 3.50 23.87 1.90
N ALA A 382 4.79 24.06 2.18
CA ALA A 382 5.61 23.14 2.94
C ALA A 382 4.98 22.89 4.33
N PRO A 383 5.23 21.73 4.97
CA PRO A 383 4.52 21.30 6.19
C PRO A 383 4.79 22.12 7.47
N ASP A 384 5.52 23.23 7.39
CA ASP A 384 6.14 23.91 8.53
C ASP A 384 5.52 25.27 8.87
N GLU A 385 4.25 25.53 8.50
CA GLU A 385 3.58 26.66 9.16
C GLU A 385 3.42 26.32 10.66
N PRO A 386 3.93 27.18 11.57
CA PRO A 386 3.83 26.92 12.99
C PRO A 386 2.35 26.77 13.36
N ILE A 387 2.02 25.63 13.97
CA ILE A 387 0.67 25.34 14.45
C ILE A 387 0.28 26.45 15.42
N LYS A 388 -0.71 27.27 15.03
CA LYS A 388 -1.26 28.28 15.91
C LYS A 388 -1.96 27.56 17.06
N LYS A 389 -1.61 27.90 18.31
CA LYS A 389 -2.39 27.46 19.47
C LYS A 389 -3.80 27.98 19.33
N ILE A 390 -4.76 27.09 19.11
CA ILE A 390 -6.18 27.43 19.11
C ILE A 390 -6.68 27.20 20.53
N PRO A 391 -7.15 28.24 21.25
CA PRO A 391 -7.77 28.05 22.55
C PRO A 391 -9.10 27.30 22.34
N LEU A 392 -9.09 26.00 22.57
CA LEU A 392 -10.27 25.15 22.61
C LEU A 392 -10.68 24.91 24.07
N PRO A 393 -11.98 24.90 24.39
CA PRO A 393 -12.43 24.51 25.72
C PRO A 393 -12.06 23.03 25.97
N ILE A 394 -11.09 22.82 26.86
CA ILE A 394 -10.60 21.49 27.28
C ILE A 394 -11.64 20.74 28.14
N THR A 395 -12.63 21.47 28.69
CA THR A 395 -13.66 20.95 29.58
C THR A 395 -15.07 21.38 29.11
N GLY A 396 -16.07 20.53 29.33
CA GLY A 396 -17.48 20.88 29.05
C GLY A 396 -17.87 20.81 27.57
N VAL A 397 -17.13 20.04 26.77
CA VAL A 397 -17.53 19.68 25.41
C VAL A 397 -18.67 18.66 25.45
N ASN A 398 -19.72 18.88 24.66
CA ASN A 398 -20.89 18.00 24.60
C ASN A 398 -20.76 16.87 23.54
N MET A 399 -19.69 16.90 22.74
CA MET A 399 -19.46 15.96 21.63
C MET A 399 -17.96 15.84 21.33
N VAL A 400 -17.51 14.63 21.00
CA VAL A 400 -16.16 14.40 20.45
C VAL A 400 -16.20 14.61 18.95
N ARG A 401 -15.56 15.67 18.47
CA ARG A 401 -15.47 16.02 17.05
C ARG A 401 -14.12 15.56 16.52
N LEU A 402 -14.16 14.43 15.83
CA LEU A 402 -12.99 13.63 15.53
C LEU A 402 -12.42 13.95 14.14
N GLY A 403 -11.14 14.34 14.12
CA GLY A 403 -10.28 14.27 12.96
C GLY A 403 -9.52 12.94 12.94
N VAL A 404 -9.35 12.30 11.78
CA VAL A 404 -8.62 11.04 11.65
C VAL A 404 -7.43 11.21 10.71
N LEU A 405 -6.24 10.85 11.18
CA LEU A 405 -5.03 10.78 10.37
C LEU A 405 -4.78 9.33 9.99
N GLY A 406 -4.88 9.01 8.70
CA GLY A 406 -4.66 7.67 8.16
C GLY A 406 -5.95 6.93 7.82
N ALA A 407 -6.15 6.67 6.52
CA ALA A 407 -7.24 5.87 5.99
C ALA A 407 -6.74 4.50 5.48
N GLY A 408 -5.84 3.86 6.24
CA GLY A 408 -5.27 2.56 5.87
C GLY A 408 -6.23 1.38 6.03
N ASN A 409 -5.75 0.17 5.73
CA ASN A 409 -6.57 -1.05 5.82
C ASN A 409 -7.10 -1.31 7.23
N PHE A 410 -6.28 -1.12 8.26
CA PHE A 410 -6.72 -1.30 9.65
C PHE A 410 -7.80 -0.28 10.04
N ALA A 411 -7.60 0.99 9.65
CA ALA A 411 -8.58 2.05 9.88
C ALA A 411 -9.95 1.69 9.28
N ASN A 412 -9.98 1.35 7.99
CA ASN A 412 -11.22 1.01 7.28
C ASN A 412 -11.88 -0.28 7.76
N ALA A 413 -11.08 -1.31 8.08
CA ALA A 413 -11.62 -2.63 8.39
C ALA A 413 -12.04 -2.79 9.86
N VAL A 414 -11.41 -2.05 10.78
CA VAL A 414 -11.59 -2.25 12.23
C VAL A 414 -11.98 -0.96 12.93
N MET A 415 -11.19 0.11 12.78
CA MET A 415 -11.32 1.29 13.63
C MET A 415 -12.53 2.17 13.28
N LEU A 416 -12.66 2.59 12.02
CA LEU A 416 -13.74 3.45 11.56
C LEU A 416 -15.14 2.82 11.76
N PRO A 417 -15.35 1.51 11.53
CA PRO A 417 -16.60 0.84 11.91
C PRO A 417 -16.91 0.86 13.42
N ALA A 418 -15.89 0.82 14.28
CA ALA A 418 -16.07 0.88 15.73
C ALA A 418 -16.43 2.30 16.19
N LEU A 419 -15.73 3.31 15.65
CA LEU A 419 -15.95 4.74 15.89
C LEU A 419 -17.36 5.19 15.52
N LYS A 420 -17.85 4.82 14.32
CA LYS A 420 -19.18 5.19 13.82
C LYS A 420 -20.33 4.72 14.73
N LYS A 421 -20.09 3.72 15.57
CA LYS A 421 -21.10 3.18 16.50
C LYS A 421 -21.14 3.90 17.85
N VAL A 422 -20.18 4.78 18.15
CA VAL A 422 -20.12 5.51 19.42
C VAL A 422 -20.96 6.79 19.31
N PRO A 423 -22.09 6.92 20.03
CA PRO A 423 -23.04 8.04 19.83
C PRO A 423 -22.48 9.42 20.14
N SER A 424 -21.44 9.50 20.97
CA SER A 424 -20.77 10.74 21.38
C SER A 424 -19.65 11.19 20.44
N ILE A 425 -19.48 10.51 19.29
CA ILE A 425 -18.46 10.84 18.28
C ILE A 425 -19.13 11.36 17.01
N GLU A 426 -18.71 12.56 16.60
CA GLU A 426 -18.99 13.15 15.29
C GLU A 426 -17.72 13.04 14.43
N LEU A 427 -17.80 12.35 13.29
CA LEU A 427 -16.71 12.22 12.33
C LEU A 427 -16.60 13.49 11.47
N VAL A 428 -15.63 14.35 11.75
CA VAL A 428 -15.49 15.65 11.09
C VAL A 428 -14.62 15.55 9.85
N ALA A 429 -13.35 15.17 10.01
CA ALA A 429 -12.36 15.19 8.94
C ALA A 429 -11.54 13.91 8.91
N ILE A 430 -11.08 13.52 7.72
CA ILE A 430 -10.10 12.42 7.57
C ILE A 430 -9.05 12.79 6.53
N SER A 431 -7.78 12.48 6.82
CA SER A 431 -6.66 12.63 5.89
C SER A 431 -5.94 11.29 5.69
N SER A 432 -5.21 11.19 4.58
CA SER A 432 -4.39 10.04 4.24
C SER A 432 -3.29 10.50 3.28
N GLY A 433 -2.16 9.77 3.22
CA GLY A 433 -1.10 10.05 2.25
C GLY A 433 -1.55 9.94 0.78
N SER A 434 -2.72 9.34 0.56
CA SER A 434 -3.44 9.35 -0.71
C SER A 434 -4.81 10.02 -0.54
N GLY A 435 -5.05 11.09 -1.30
CA GLY A 435 -6.30 11.85 -1.25
C GLY A 435 -7.54 11.00 -1.54
N PHE A 436 -7.45 10.04 -2.46
CA PHE A 436 -8.59 9.18 -2.78
C PHE A 436 -8.97 8.24 -1.62
N HIS A 437 -8.01 7.74 -0.84
CA HIS A 437 -8.32 6.90 0.32
C HIS A 437 -9.09 7.70 1.38
N ALA A 438 -8.73 8.97 1.58
CA ALA A 438 -9.45 9.87 2.48
C ALA A 438 -10.87 10.16 1.95
N GLN A 439 -11.02 10.43 0.65
CA GLN A 439 -12.34 10.67 0.04
C GLN A 439 -13.24 9.43 0.11
N ASN A 440 -12.71 8.24 -0.16
CA ASN A 440 -13.48 7.00 -0.06
C ASN A 440 -13.97 6.75 1.37
N ALA A 441 -13.08 6.92 2.36
CA ALA A 441 -13.45 6.80 3.76
C ALA A 441 -14.48 7.87 4.17
N THR A 442 -14.37 9.09 3.62
CA THR A 442 -15.36 10.16 3.83
C THR A 442 -16.75 9.72 3.39
N ASN A 443 -16.88 9.27 2.14
CA ASN A 443 -18.16 8.82 1.58
C ASN A 443 -18.71 7.58 2.34
N LYS A 444 -17.86 6.61 2.66
CA LYS A 444 -18.27 5.34 3.29
C LYS A 444 -18.70 5.51 4.74
N PHE A 445 -17.96 6.29 5.53
CA PHE A 445 -18.20 6.41 6.97
C PHE A 445 -19.04 7.64 7.33
N GLY A 446 -19.14 8.62 6.44
CA GLY A 446 -19.92 9.85 6.64
C GLY A 446 -19.14 10.95 7.34
N PHE A 447 -17.86 11.13 7.00
CA PHE A 447 -17.11 12.32 7.44
C PHE A 447 -17.66 13.57 6.73
N LYS A 448 -17.49 14.75 7.35
CA LYS A 448 -17.91 16.01 6.70
C LYS A 448 -17.04 16.37 5.51
N TYR A 449 -15.74 16.09 5.58
CA TYR A 449 -14.82 16.32 4.48
C TYR A 449 -13.57 15.44 4.54
N ALA A 450 -12.94 15.25 3.37
CA ALA A 450 -11.61 14.69 3.25
C ALA A 450 -10.59 15.84 3.26
N ALA A 451 -9.69 15.86 4.24
CA ALA A 451 -8.66 16.87 4.35
C ALA A 451 -7.48 16.54 3.42
N ALA A 452 -6.87 17.57 2.83
CA ALA A 452 -5.67 17.45 2.02
C ALA A 452 -4.42 17.18 2.86
N SER A 453 -4.44 17.58 4.14
CA SER A 453 -3.27 17.50 5.01
C SER A 453 -3.63 17.23 6.47
N GLU A 454 -2.62 16.81 7.24
CA GLU A 454 -2.69 16.81 8.70
C GLU A 454 -2.92 18.22 9.26
N ALA A 455 -2.21 19.23 8.74
CA ALA A 455 -2.30 20.61 9.24
C ALA A 455 -3.73 21.16 9.14
N GLU A 456 -4.45 20.86 8.06
CA GLU A 456 -5.86 21.24 7.88
C GLU A 456 -6.76 20.69 9.01
N ILE A 457 -6.52 19.45 9.46
CA ILE A 457 -7.26 18.84 10.57
C ILE A 457 -6.85 19.47 11.91
N LEU A 458 -5.55 19.67 12.13
CA LEU A 458 -5.04 20.23 13.38
C LEU A 458 -5.46 21.70 13.57
N GLN A 459 -5.60 22.45 12.48
CA GLN A 459 -6.01 23.85 12.49
C GLN A 459 -7.53 24.05 12.43
N ASP A 460 -8.32 23.01 12.15
CA ASP A 460 -9.79 23.12 12.16
C ASP A 460 -10.29 23.37 13.59
N PRO A 461 -10.93 24.52 13.88
CA PRO A 461 -11.51 24.80 15.20
C PRO A 461 -12.70 23.90 15.53
N GLN A 462 -13.31 23.21 14.56
CA GLN A 462 -14.38 22.24 14.81
C GLN A 462 -13.84 20.93 15.38
N VAL A 463 -12.62 20.54 15.02
CA VAL A 463 -11.98 19.31 15.52
C VAL A 463 -11.46 19.55 16.93
N ASN A 464 -11.85 18.73 17.90
CA ASN A 464 -11.32 18.76 19.27
C ASN A 464 -10.50 17.51 19.63
N THR A 465 -10.61 16.44 18.84
CA THR A 465 -9.91 15.18 19.07
C THR A 465 -9.34 14.66 17.76
N VAL A 466 -8.15 14.08 17.81
CA VAL A 466 -7.45 13.47 16.67
C VAL A 466 -7.21 11.99 16.94
N SER A 467 -7.53 11.14 15.96
CA SER A 467 -7.17 9.72 15.93
C SER A 467 -6.02 9.48 14.96
N ILE A 468 -4.88 9.01 15.45
CA ILE A 468 -3.68 8.74 14.68
C ILE A 468 -3.65 7.25 14.35
N LEU A 469 -3.89 6.92 13.07
CA LEU A 469 -3.97 5.57 12.51
C LEU A 469 -2.95 5.37 11.37
N THR A 470 -1.83 6.08 11.45
CA THR A 470 -0.77 6.15 10.45
C THR A 470 0.28 5.04 10.64
N ARG A 471 1.43 5.16 9.99
CA ARG A 471 2.57 4.24 10.18
C ARG A 471 3.29 4.61 11.49
N HIS A 472 3.91 3.62 12.14
CA HIS A 472 4.48 3.79 13.49
C HIS A 472 5.46 4.97 13.61
N HIS A 473 6.33 5.16 12.61
CA HIS A 473 7.31 6.26 12.61
C HIS A 473 6.72 7.67 12.65
N LEU A 474 5.45 7.84 12.25
CA LEU A 474 4.77 9.14 12.25
C LEU A 474 4.09 9.45 13.59
N HIS A 475 3.88 8.45 14.45
CA HIS A 475 3.03 8.60 15.64
C HIS A 475 3.53 9.71 16.56
N ALA A 476 4.81 9.70 16.93
CA ALA A 476 5.35 10.61 17.94
C ALA A 476 5.22 12.08 17.52
N GLU A 477 5.61 12.42 16.30
CA GLU A 477 5.48 13.78 15.76
C GLU A 477 4.02 14.22 15.71
N GLN A 478 3.12 13.35 15.21
CA GLN A 478 1.70 13.64 15.10
C GLN A 478 1.02 13.83 16.46
N ILE A 479 1.41 13.04 17.47
CA ILE A 479 0.94 13.21 18.86
C ILE A 479 1.35 14.60 19.36
N ILE A 480 2.64 14.95 19.24
CA ILE A 480 3.18 16.22 19.74
C ILE A 480 2.46 17.39 19.07
N ARG A 481 2.33 17.36 17.73
CA ARG A 481 1.64 18.40 16.95
C ARG A 481 0.17 18.55 17.34
N ALA A 482 -0.55 17.43 17.53
CA ALA A 482 -1.95 17.45 17.94
C ALA A 482 -2.14 18.00 19.37
N LEU A 483 -1.27 17.62 20.32
CA LEU A 483 -1.27 18.17 21.67
C LEU A 483 -0.94 19.67 21.68
N GLN A 484 0.01 20.12 20.86
CA GLN A 484 0.35 21.53 20.69
C GLN A 484 -0.80 22.34 20.07
N ALA A 485 -1.58 21.72 19.18
CA ALA A 485 -2.81 22.27 18.61
C ALA A 485 -3.99 22.29 19.61
N GLY A 486 -3.81 21.78 20.84
CA GLY A 486 -4.84 21.73 21.87
C GLY A 486 -5.90 20.65 21.63
N LYS A 487 -5.59 19.59 20.85
CA LYS A 487 -6.51 18.50 20.55
C LYS A 487 -6.28 17.31 21.48
N HIS A 488 -7.34 16.64 21.91
CA HIS A 488 -7.22 15.31 22.53
C HIS A 488 -6.68 14.32 21.49
N VAL A 489 -5.91 13.33 21.93
CA VAL A 489 -5.21 12.41 21.04
C VAL A 489 -5.52 10.97 21.39
N PHE A 490 -6.01 10.22 20.41
CA PHE A 490 -5.96 8.76 20.40
C PHE A 490 -4.88 8.35 19.40
N CYS A 491 -3.89 7.58 19.84
CA CYS A 491 -2.89 7.02 18.94
C CYS A 491 -3.01 5.51 18.87
N GLU A 492 -3.08 4.94 17.66
CA GLU A 492 -2.87 3.50 17.52
C GLU A 492 -1.47 3.10 18.00
N LYS A 493 -1.33 1.86 18.44
CA LYS A 493 -0.05 1.39 19.00
C LYS A 493 1.01 1.21 17.90
N PRO A 494 2.30 1.47 18.18
CA PRO A 494 2.89 1.83 19.47
C PRO A 494 2.83 3.34 19.75
N LEU A 495 3.08 3.75 21.00
CA LEU A 495 3.17 5.16 21.39
C LEU A 495 4.36 5.87 20.71
N ALA A 496 5.51 5.19 20.65
CA ALA A 496 6.75 5.65 20.02
C ALA A 496 7.54 4.45 19.48
N THR A 497 8.45 4.68 18.53
CA THR A 497 9.36 3.64 18.03
C THR A 497 10.78 3.74 18.59
N THR A 498 11.14 4.87 19.21
CA THR A 498 12.43 5.05 19.88
C THR A 498 12.27 5.68 21.28
N PRO A 499 13.26 5.49 22.18
CA PRO A 499 13.27 6.14 23.50
C PRO A 499 13.23 7.67 23.41
N GLU A 500 13.95 8.27 22.45
CA GLU A 500 13.99 9.74 22.29
C GLU A 500 12.61 10.31 21.95
N GLN A 501 11.87 9.63 21.06
CA GLN A 501 10.49 9.99 20.74
C GLN A 501 9.58 9.89 21.96
N LEU A 502 9.76 8.85 22.79
CA LEU A 502 8.98 8.68 24.02
C LEU A 502 9.22 9.82 25.01
N THR A 503 10.49 10.21 25.20
CA THR A 503 10.86 11.37 26.02
C THR A 503 10.23 12.66 25.50
N GLN A 504 10.24 12.90 24.18
CA GLN A 504 9.62 14.09 23.59
C GLN A 504 8.11 14.16 23.86
N ILE A 505 7.39 13.04 23.77
CA ILE A 505 5.97 12.97 24.09
C ILE A 505 5.75 13.23 25.59
N GLN A 506 6.58 12.63 26.45
CA GLN A 506 6.51 12.83 27.90
C GLN A 506 6.69 14.31 28.26
N ASP A 507 7.74 14.96 27.75
CA ASP A 507 8.01 16.37 28.00
C ASP A 507 6.86 17.26 27.54
N GLN A 508 6.27 16.95 26.37
CA GLN A 508 5.13 17.68 25.84
C GLN A 508 3.91 17.62 26.77
N ILE A 509 3.61 16.45 27.36
CA ILE A 509 2.48 16.30 28.30
C ILE A 509 2.77 16.98 29.64
N LEU A 510 3.99 16.84 30.16
CA LEU A 510 4.41 17.42 31.45
C LEU A 510 4.52 18.95 31.39
N SER A 511 4.71 19.53 30.21
CA SER A 511 4.89 20.97 30.02
C SER A 511 3.61 21.81 30.19
N GLN A 512 2.42 21.21 30.26
CA GLN A 512 1.15 21.95 30.36
C GLN A 512 0.42 21.65 31.67
N GLU A 513 -0.02 22.69 32.38
CA GLU A 513 -0.82 22.56 33.62
C GLU A 513 -2.19 21.88 33.36
N THR A 514 -2.77 22.12 32.18
CA THR A 514 -3.98 21.42 31.69
C THR A 514 -3.72 20.94 30.27
N SER A 515 -3.41 19.66 30.12
CA SER A 515 -3.16 19.02 28.82
C SER A 515 -4.43 18.42 28.22
N PRO A 516 -4.62 18.50 26.90
CA PRO A 516 -5.51 17.57 26.21
C PRO A 516 -5.14 16.11 26.55
N LEU A 517 -6.16 15.27 26.67
CA LEU A 517 -5.97 13.85 26.99
C LEU A 517 -5.26 13.10 25.85
N LEU A 518 -4.28 12.27 26.19
CA LEU A 518 -3.67 11.28 25.32
C LEU A 518 -4.11 9.87 25.75
N THR A 519 -4.40 9.00 24.79
CA THR A 519 -4.50 7.55 25.02
C THR A 519 -3.90 6.79 23.85
N VAL A 520 -3.50 5.53 24.10
CA VAL A 520 -3.01 4.60 23.08
C VAL A 520 -4.05 3.50 22.85
N GLY A 521 -4.11 2.95 21.65
CA GLY A 521 -4.98 1.85 21.20
C GLY A 521 -4.68 0.49 21.85
N PHE A 522 -4.60 0.45 23.18
CA PHE A 522 -4.47 -0.76 23.98
C PHE A 522 -5.83 -1.39 24.27
N ASN A 523 -6.58 -1.70 23.22
CA ASN A 523 -7.99 -2.08 23.31
C ASN A 523 -8.33 -3.30 24.20
N ARG A 524 -7.36 -4.16 24.52
CA ARG A 524 -7.60 -5.49 25.12
C ARG A 524 -8.08 -5.40 26.55
N ARG A 525 -7.63 -4.39 27.31
CA ARG A 525 -8.13 -4.11 28.66
C ARG A 525 -9.62 -3.72 28.69
N PHE A 526 -10.14 -3.21 27.58
CA PHE A 526 -11.55 -2.82 27.45
C PHE A 526 -12.45 -3.94 26.95
N ALA A 527 -11.89 -5.06 26.50
CA ALA A 527 -12.69 -6.17 25.99
C ALA A 527 -13.60 -6.75 27.11
N PRO A 528 -14.85 -7.15 26.80
CA PRO A 528 -15.79 -7.62 27.81
C PRO A 528 -15.27 -8.81 28.65
N LEU A 529 -14.61 -9.78 28.01
CA LEU A 529 -14.04 -10.93 28.73
C LEU A 529 -12.81 -10.55 29.54
N SER A 530 -12.00 -9.59 29.07
CA SER A 530 -10.88 -9.06 29.85
C SER A 530 -11.33 -8.35 31.11
N ARG A 531 -12.39 -7.53 31.02
CA ARG A 531 -12.96 -6.86 32.20
C ARG A 531 -13.46 -7.86 33.23
N LYS A 532 -14.13 -8.93 32.80
CA LYS A 532 -14.55 -10.02 33.70
C LYS A 532 -13.37 -10.75 34.34
N LEU A 533 -12.30 -11.01 33.59
CA LEU A 533 -11.08 -11.59 34.14
C LEU A 533 -10.45 -10.66 35.19
N TYR A 534 -10.33 -9.37 34.88
CA TYR A 534 -9.83 -8.36 35.81
C TYR A 534 -10.67 -8.28 37.08
N ASP A 535 -12.00 -8.17 36.97
CA ASP A 535 -12.89 -8.12 38.13
C ASP A 535 -12.78 -9.37 39.01
N PHE A 536 -12.50 -10.53 38.43
CA PHE A 536 -12.30 -11.77 39.15
C PHE A 536 -10.99 -11.77 39.97
N ILE A 537 -9.94 -11.09 39.51
CA ILE A 537 -8.61 -11.09 40.14
C ILE A 537 -8.23 -9.79 40.87
N LYS A 538 -8.97 -8.69 40.70
CA LYS A 538 -8.56 -7.36 41.21
C LYS A 538 -8.48 -7.30 42.75
N GLU A 539 -9.28 -8.11 43.45
CA GLU A 539 -9.30 -8.20 44.92
C GLU A 539 -8.36 -9.30 45.46
N ARG A 540 -7.37 -9.71 44.66
CA ARG A 540 -6.35 -10.68 45.09
C ARG A 540 -5.55 -10.15 46.29
N GLN A 541 -5.15 -11.05 47.16
CA GLN A 541 -4.31 -10.76 48.33
C GLN A 541 -2.86 -11.22 48.13
N GLU A 542 -2.60 -11.92 47.02
CA GLU A 542 -1.29 -12.46 46.66
C GLU A 542 -0.90 -11.96 45.26
N PRO A 543 0.41 -11.88 44.96
CA PRO A 543 0.89 -11.58 43.62
C PRO A 543 0.37 -12.61 42.60
N LEU A 544 0.23 -12.19 41.35
CA LEU A 544 -0.23 -13.08 40.28
C LEU A 544 0.92 -13.61 39.43
N VAL A 545 0.69 -14.78 38.81
CA VAL A 545 1.49 -15.26 37.68
C VAL A 545 0.60 -15.30 36.46
N ALA A 546 1.02 -14.64 35.38
CA ALA A 546 0.30 -14.63 34.12
C ALA A 546 1.20 -15.08 32.96
N THR A 547 0.70 -16.00 32.14
CA THR A 547 1.37 -16.49 30.93
C THR A 547 0.51 -16.18 29.71
N TYR A 548 1.03 -15.34 28.82
CA TYR A 548 0.36 -14.92 27.60
C TYR A 548 1.10 -15.48 26.37
N ARG A 549 0.46 -16.40 25.65
CA ARG A 549 0.95 -16.97 24.40
C ARG A 549 0.29 -16.33 23.19
N ILE A 550 1.10 -15.87 22.24
CA ILE A 550 0.69 -15.26 20.99
C ILE A 550 1.23 -16.07 19.82
N ASN A 551 0.34 -16.72 19.06
CA ASN A 551 0.63 -17.31 17.76
C ASN A 551 0.47 -16.24 16.68
N ALA A 552 1.50 -15.40 16.53
CA ALA A 552 1.46 -14.22 15.70
C ALA A 552 1.50 -14.54 14.19
N GLY A 553 2.00 -15.74 13.84
CA GLY A 553 2.20 -16.21 12.47
C GLY A 553 3.23 -15.39 11.68
N ASN A 554 3.72 -15.94 10.57
CA ASN A 554 4.79 -15.30 9.81
C ASN A 554 4.30 -14.08 9.00
N ILE A 555 5.15 -13.05 8.91
CA ILE A 555 5.02 -11.88 8.06
C ILE A 555 6.30 -11.77 7.20
N PRO A 556 6.20 -11.71 5.85
CA PRO A 556 7.36 -11.62 4.98
C PRO A 556 8.29 -10.45 5.35
N LEU A 557 9.61 -10.66 5.28
CA LEU A 557 10.63 -9.65 5.61
C LEU A 557 10.55 -8.37 4.79
N SER A 558 9.92 -8.41 3.61
CA SER A 558 9.67 -7.24 2.76
C SER A 558 8.53 -6.34 3.25
N HIS A 559 7.78 -6.76 4.27
CA HIS A 559 6.68 -5.97 4.82
C HIS A 559 7.20 -4.82 5.70
N TRP A 560 6.60 -3.64 5.56
CA TRP A 560 7.01 -2.38 6.25
C TRP A 560 7.18 -2.48 7.76
N VAL A 561 6.50 -3.42 8.44
CA VAL A 561 6.66 -3.61 9.90
C VAL A 561 8.09 -3.98 10.29
N HIS A 562 8.82 -4.63 9.38
CA HIS A 562 10.20 -5.05 9.54
C HIS A 562 11.21 -3.99 9.10
N ASP A 563 10.72 -2.89 8.51
CA ASP A 563 11.56 -1.73 8.25
C ASP A 563 11.91 -1.07 9.60
N PRO A 564 13.21 -0.93 9.93
CA PRO A 564 13.63 -0.41 11.23
C PRO A 564 13.21 1.04 11.45
N ILE A 565 13.03 1.82 10.38
CA ILE A 565 12.60 3.20 10.44
C ILE A 565 11.07 3.24 10.49
N GLN A 566 10.37 2.64 9.53
CA GLN A 566 8.92 2.80 9.41
C GLN A 566 8.12 2.03 10.46
N GLY A 567 8.57 0.82 10.78
CA GLY A 567 7.82 -0.17 11.57
C GLY A 567 8.42 -0.46 12.94
N GLY A 568 9.74 -0.44 13.07
CA GLY A 568 10.46 -0.71 14.32
C GLY A 568 10.44 -2.18 14.77
N GLY A 569 9.88 -3.10 13.97
CA GLY A 569 9.73 -4.50 14.32
C GLY A 569 8.43 -4.84 15.05
N ARG A 570 8.13 -6.13 15.13
CA ARG A 570 6.83 -6.61 15.64
C ARG A 570 6.70 -6.55 17.16
N ILE A 571 7.81 -6.61 17.89
CA ILE A 571 7.78 -6.52 19.35
C ILE A 571 7.44 -5.09 19.80
N ILE A 572 8.08 -4.09 19.19
CA ILE A 572 7.72 -2.68 19.40
C ILE A 572 6.28 -2.44 18.94
N GLY A 573 5.96 -2.86 17.71
CA GLY A 573 4.68 -2.55 17.08
C GLY A 573 3.46 -3.34 17.58
N GLU A 574 3.58 -4.58 18.02
CA GLU A 574 2.45 -5.42 18.46
C GLU A 574 2.68 -6.01 19.87
N GLY A 575 3.92 -6.33 20.22
CA GLY A 575 4.29 -6.88 21.54
C GLY A 575 3.83 -6.02 22.71
N CYS A 576 3.88 -4.69 22.55
CA CYS A 576 3.38 -3.71 23.54
C CYS A 576 1.93 -3.96 23.98
N HIS A 577 1.09 -4.52 23.11
CA HIS A 577 -0.30 -4.85 23.39
C HIS A 577 -0.43 -5.86 24.54
N PHE A 578 0.45 -6.87 24.54
CA PHE A 578 0.39 -7.95 25.51
C PHE A 578 1.03 -7.56 26.84
N VAL A 579 2.04 -6.68 26.80
CA VAL A 579 2.63 -6.08 28.00
C VAL A 579 1.65 -5.12 28.66
N ASP A 580 0.90 -4.35 27.88
CA ASP A 580 -0.23 -3.55 28.38
C ASP A 580 -1.26 -4.43 29.09
N PHE A 581 -1.63 -5.55 28.47
CA PHE A 581 -2.63 -6.44 29.06
C PHE A 581 -2.19 -7.02 30.41
N LEU A 582 -0.92 -7.41 30.54
CA LEU A 582 -0.36 -7.84 31.83
C LEU A 582 -0.34 -6.70 32.85
N THR A 583 0.07 -5.50 32.42
CA THR A 583 0.06 -4.27 33.24
C THR A 583 -1.34 -3.95 33.74
N PHE A 584 -2.37 -4.09 32.90
CA PHE A 584 -3.77 -3.92 33.27
C PHE A 584 -4.21 -4.92 34.34
N LEU A 585 -3.84 -6.20 34.23
CA LEU A 585 -4.20 -7.23 35.20
C LEU A 585 -3.50 -7.03 36.56
N VAL A 586 -2.22 -6.63 36.53
CA VAL A 586 -1.45 -6.36 37.76
C VAL A 586 -1.89 -5.05 38.40
N GLY A 587 -2.09 -4.00 37.61
CA GLY A 587 -2.48 -2.66 38.04
C GLY A 587 -1.33 -1.64 38.03
N THR A 588 -0.09 -2.08 37.85
CA THR A 588 1.10 -1.23 37.75
C THR A 588 2.03 -1.71 36.64
N PRO A 589 2.89 -0.85 36.06
CA PRO A 589 3.89 -1.26 35.07
C PRO A 589 4.92 -2.25 35.63
N PRO A 590 5.58 -3.04 34.76
CA PRO A 590 6.70 -3.90 35.17
C PRO A 590 7.95 -3.07 35.53
N ILE A 591 8.79 -3.61 36.40
CA ILE A 591 10.02 -2.97 36.91
C ILE A 591 11.30 -3.58 36.33
N SER A 592 11.21 -4.77 35.72
CA SER A 592 12.33 -5.39 35.02
C SER A 592 11.83 -6.41 33.99
N VAL A 593 12.68 -6.70 33.01
CA VAL A 593 12.42 -7.71 31.97
C VAL A 593 13.66 -8.54 31.68
N TYR A 594 13.46 -9.83 31.42
CA TYR A 594 14.42 -10.71 30.75
C TYR A 594 13.79 -11.23 29.47
N ALA A 595 14.56 -11.30 28.38
CA ALA A 595 14.05 -11.77 27.10
C ALA A 595 15.03 -12.69 26.38
N GLN A 596 14.49 -13.66 25.64
CA GLN A 596 15.27 -14.56 24.80
C GLN A 596 14.48 -14.94 23.54
N ALA A 597 15.14 -14.89 22.39
CA ALA A 597 14.57 -15.24 21.09
C ALA A 597 15.18 -16.52 20.51
N LEU A 598 14.43 -17.16 19.61
CA LEU A 598 14.96 -18.17 18.69
C LEU A 598 15.87 -17.52 17.63
N PRO A 599 16.75 -18.30 16.95
CA PRO A 599 17.47 -17.83 15.77
C PRO A 599 16.51 -17.42 14.65
N ASP A 600 16.87 -16.36 13.91
CA ASP A 600 16.06 -15.83 12.81
C ASP A 600 16.28 -16.55 11.47
N ASP A 601 17.49 -17.07 11.22
CA ASP A 601 17.92 -17.79 10.01
C ASP A 601 17.52 -17.14 8.66
N GLY A 602 17.37 -15.82 8.63
CA GLY A 602 16.95 -15.06 7.44
C GLY A 602 15.46 -15.22 7.08
N HIS A 603 14.65 -15.80 7.97
CA HIS A 603 13.21 -15.97 7.79
C HIS A 603 12.37 -15.06 8.72
N TYR A 604 12.92 -14.71 9.90
CA TYR A 604 12.28 -13.88 10.91
C TYR A 604 13.14 -12.65 11.26
N ARG A 605 12.60 -11.76 12.10
CA ARG A 605 13.33 -10.57 12.58
C ARG A 605 13.07 -10.33 14.06
N GLU A 606 13.58 -11.22 14.92
CA GLU A 606 13.41 -11.21 16.38
C GLU A 606 11.94 -11.41 16.82
N ASP A 607 11.14 -12.12 16.00
CA ASP A 607 9.69 -12.29 16.17
C ASP A 607 9.28 -13.62 16.82
N ASN A 608 10.24 -14.35 17.40
CA ASN A 608 10.02 -15.60 18.14
C ASN A 608 10.68 -15.48 19.51
N VAL A 609 10.05 -14.75 20.42
CA VAL A 609 10.62 -14.31 21.70
C VAL A 609 9.77 -14.72 22.88
N VAL A 610 10.44 -15.07 23.97
CA VAL A 610 9.85 -15.17 25.31
C VAL A 610 10.38 -14.02 26.14
N MET A 611 9.47 -13.23 26.71
CA MET A 611 9.76 -12.10 27.59
C MET A 611 9.16 -12.37 28.97
N ILE A 612 9.95 -12.22 30.03
CA ILE A 612 9.55 -12.42 31.43
C ILE A 612 9.68 -11.09 32.15
N PHE A 613 8.56 -10.59 32.67
CA PHE A 613 8.43 -9.33 33.38
C PHE A 613 8.21 -9.57 34.87
N ALA A 614 8.90 -8.78 35.70
CA ALA A 614 8.64 -8.71 37.13
C ALA A 614 7.97 -7.38 37.47
N PHE A 615 7.03 -7.41 38.41
CA PHE A 615 6.26 -6.25 38.86
C PHE A 615 6.59 -5.90 40.31
N ALA A 616 6.28 -4.66 40.71
CA ALA A 616 6.60 -4.14 42.04
C ALA A 616 5.91 -4.90 43.18
N ASP A 617 4.71 -5.43 42.96
CA ASP A 617 3.98 -6.24 43.93
C ASP A 617 4.50 -7.70 44.05
N GLY A 618 5.53 -8.06 43.27
CA GLY A 618 6.08 -9.42 43.19
C GLY A 618 5.41 -10.31 42.14
N SER A 619 4.44 -9.79 41.37
CA SER A 619 3.80 -10.55 40.29
C SER A 619 4.79 -10.83 39.17
N LEU A 620 4.54 -11.91 38.43
CA LEU A 620 5.33 -12.30 37.25
C LEU A 620 4.43 -12.42 36.02
N GLY A 621 4.89 -11.86 34.91
CA GLY A 621 4.21 -11.94 33.62
C GLY A 621 5.13 -12.53 32.56
N THR A 622 4.65 -13.48 31.77
CA THR A 622 5.39 -14.03 30.63
C THR A 622 4.63 -13.77 29.34
N VAL A 623 5.31 -13.26 28.32
CA VAL A 623 4.79 -13.10 26.96
C VAL A 623 5.62 -13.97 26.03
N SER A 624 4.99 -14.98 25.44
CA SER A 624 5.58 -15.81 24.38
C SER A 624 5.02 -15.36 23.04
N TYR A 625 5.76 -14.55 22.30
CA TYR A 625 5.40 -14.04 20.99
C TYR A 625 6.05 -14.89 19.90
N LEU A 626 5.23 -15.61 19.12
CA LEU A 626 5.69 -16.68 18.23
C LEU A 626 5.18 -16.46 16.79
N ALA A 627 6.09 -16.07 15.90
CA ALA A 627 5.82 -15.93 14.46
C ALA A 627 5.86 -17.27 13.70
N ASN A 628 6.45 -18.32 14.28
CA ASN A 628 6.65 -19.62 13.63
C ASN A 628 5.45 -20.59 13.72
N GLY A 629 4.34 -20.18 14.33
CA GLY A 629 3.15 -21.03 14.46
C GLY A 629 2.22 -20.96 13.25
N ASP A 630 1.46 -22.04 13.04
CA ASP A 630 0.48 -22.13 11.96
C ASP A 630 -0.76 -21.28 12.29
N LYS A 631 -1.23 -20.49 11.31
CA LYS A 631 -2.38 -19.59 11.47
C LYS A 631 -3.71 -20.31 11.66
N ALA A 632 -3.77 -21.64 11.50
CA ALA A 632 -4.93 -22.47 11.84
C ALA A 632 -5.15 -22.58 13.36
N PHE A 633 -4.13 -22.32 14.18
CA PHE A 633 -4.23 -22.36 15.64
C PHE A 633 -4.62 -20.98 16.22
N PRO A 634 -5.46 -20.91 17.29
CA PRO A 634 -5.87 -19.64 17.88
C PRO A 634 -4.71 -18.72 18.26
N LYS A 635 -4.92 -17.42 18.00
CA LYS A 635 -3.86 -16.42 18.11
C LYS A 635 -3.45 -16.19 19.56
N GLU A 636 -4.41 -15.86 20.42
CA GLU A 636 -4.12 -15.29 21.75
C GLU A 636 -4.63 -16.21 22.86
N ARG A 637 -3.81 -16.54 23.85
CA ARG A 637 -4.25 -17.25 25.07
C ARG A 637 -3.51 -16.74 26.28
N VAL A 638 -4.23 -16.36 27.32
CA VAL A 638 -3.65 -15.90 28.59
C VAL A 638 -4.20 -16.71 29.76
N GLU A 639 -3.29 -17.17 30.61
CA GLU A 639 -3.57 -17.94 31.82
C GLU A 639 -3.06 -17.17 33.03
N VAL A 640 -3.89 -17.03 34.06
CA VAL A 640 -3.60 -16.22 35.25
C VAL A 640 -3.88 -17.03 36.50
N PHE A 641 -2.94 -17.00 37.45
CA PHE A 641 -3.01 -17.67 38.74
C PHE A 641 -2.76 -16.66 39.87
N ALA A 642 -3.66 -16.59 40.86
CA ALA A 642 -3.49 -15.73 42.03
C ALA A 642 -4.34 -16.21 43.22
N GLY A 643 -3.74 -16.58 44.36
CA GLY A 643 -4.47 -16.90 45.60
C GLY A 643 -5.64 -17.88 45.45
N GLY A 644 -5.42 -18.99 44.73
CA GLY A 644 -6.45 -20.01 44.45
C GLY A 644 -7.49 -19.63 43.40
N ARG A 645 -7.32 -18.49 42.70
CA ARG A 645 -8.08 -18.12 41.50
C ARG A 645 -7.28 -18.48 40.26
N VAL A 646 -7.95 -19.08 39.28
CA VAL A 646 -7.39 -19.40 37.97
C VAL A 646 -8.29 -18.83 36.89
N GLY A 647 -7.73 -18.08 35.96
CA GLY A 647 -8.43 -17.53 34.81
C GLY A 647 -7.73 -17.91 33.51
N VAL A 648 -8.49 -18.40 32.52
CA VAL A 648 -7.98 -18.69 31.17
C VAL A 648 -8.85 -17.98 30.15
N LEU A 649 -8.29 -16.97 29.49
CA LEU A 649 -8.93 -16.27 28.38
C LEU A 649 -8.31 -16.78 27.07
N ASP A 650 -9.13 -17.41 26.23
CA ASP A 650 -8.71 -17.98 24.95
C ASP A 650 -9.36 -17.21 23.80
N ASP A 651 -8.51 -16.51 23.07
CA ASP A 651 -8.75 -15.74 21.85
C ASP A 651 -9.99 -14.83 21.91
N PHE A 652 -10.33 -14.27 23.08
CA PHE A 652 -11.54 -13.47 23.28
C PHE A 652 -12.84 -14.18 22.88
N ARG A 653 -12.80 -15.52 22.84
CA ARG A 653 -13.92 -16.42 22.54
C ARG A 653 -14.42 -17.13 23.78
N THR A 654 -13.52 -17.53 24.66
CA THR A 654 -13.88 -18.19 25.91
C THR A 654 -13.11 -17.59 27.09
N LEU A 655 -13.79 -17.51 28.23
CA LEU A 655 -13.18 -17.19 29.52
C LEU A 655 -13.55 -18.28 30.51
N GLU A 656 -12.56 -19.02 30.98
CA GLU A 656 -12.69 -19.99 32.05
C GLU A 656 -12.21 -19.40 33.37
N LEU A 657 -13.01 -19.54 34.42
CA LEU A 657 -12.71 -19.08 35.77
C LEU A 657 -12.87 -20.23 36.75
N ALA A 658 -11.90 -20.42 37.63
CA ALA A 658 -11.95 -21.42 38.69
C ALA A 658 -11.53 -20.84 40.04
N HIS A 659 -12.35 -21.07 41.07
CA HIS A 659 -12.07 -20.67 42.45
C HIS A 659 -12.88 -21.53 43.43
N GLN A 660 -12.28 -21.92 44.56
CA GLN A 660 -12.95 -22.67 45.65
C GLN A 660 -13.70 -23.92 45.15
N GLY A 661 -13.09 -24.69 44.25
CA GLY A 661 -13.67 -25.91 43.68
C GLY A 661 -14.81 -25.69 42.67
N LYS A 662 -15.18 -24.43 42.37
CA LYS A 662 -16.15 -24.09 41.33
C LYS A 662 -15.43 -23.69 40.04
N ARG A 663 -15.96 -24.14 38.90
CA ARG A 663 -15.46 -23.82 37.55
C ARG A 663 -16.60 -23.25 36.71
N GLN A 664 -16.35 -22.13 36.03
CA GLN A 664 -17.28 -21.47 35.14
C GLN A 664 -16.61 -21.21 33.79
N VAL A 665 -17.33 -21.46 32.69
CA VAL A 665 -16.88 -21.11 31.34
C VAL A 665 -17.88 -20.16 30.69
N ILE A 666 -17.40 -19.04 30.20
CA ILE A 666 -18.17 -18.00 29.52
C ILE A 666 -17.78 -18.01 28.05
N HIS A 667 -18.77 -18.05 27.15
CA HIS A 667 -18.55 -18.11 25.70
C HIS A 667 -19.04 -16.85 25.00
N SER A 668 -18.20 -16.25 24.16
CA SER A 668 -18.59 -15.26 23.14
C SER A 668 -18.87 -15.98 21.81
N ARG A 669 -20.11 -16.44 21.63
CA ARG A 669 -20.49 -17.34 20.53
C ARG A 669 -20.59 -16.67 19.16
N LEU A 670 -20.95 -15.39 19.11
CA LEU A 670 -21.27 -14.72 17.84
C LEU A 670 -20.07 -14.02 17.20
N ARG A 671 -19.23 -13.36 18.00
CA ARG A 671 -18.08 -12.60 17.50
C ARG A 671 -16.92 -12.58 18.49
N GLN A 672 -15.73 -12.38 17.97
CA GLN A 672 -14.56 -12.02 18.78
C GLN A 672 -14.65 -10.52 19.09
N ASP A 673 -14.71 -10.14 20.36
CA ASP A 673 -14.73 -8.73 20.78
C ASP A 673 -13.45 -8.41 21.55
N LYS A 674 -12.57 -7.65 20.90
CA LYS A 674 -11.27 -7.28 21.45
C LYS A 674 -11.29 -5.93 22.15
N GLY A 675 -12.44 -5.26 22.26
CA GLY A 675 -12.59 -4.03 23.06
C GLY A 675 -12.38 -2.71 22.33
N HIS A 676 -12.19 -2.67 21.00
CA HIS A 676 -12.01 -1.40 20.26
C HIS A 676 -13.16 -0.41 20.48
N HIS A 677 -14.41 -0.89 20.44
CA HIS A 677 -15.57 -0.03 20.67
C HIS A 677 -15.62 0.50 22.11
N ALA A 678 -15.42 -0.39 23.09
CA ALA A 678 -15.44 -0.03 24.51
C ALA A 678 -14.29 0.92 24.91
N GLU A 679 -13.14 0.82 24.23
CA GLU A 679 -12.03 1.76 24.39
C GLU A 679 -12.41 3.17 23.95
N TRP A 680 -13.06 3.31 22.79
CA TRP A 680 -13.53 4.61 22.31
C TRP A 680 -14.69 5.18 23.14
N GLU A 681 -15.57 4.33 23.66
CA GLU A 681 -16.58 4.76 24.64
C GLU A 681 -15.92 5.32 25.89
N ALA A 682 -14.90 4.64 26.44
CA ALA A 682 -14.18 5.09 27.62
C ALA A 682 -13.41 6.40 27.38
N PHE A 683 -12.73 6.53 26.24
CA PHE A 683 -12.01 7.75 25.88
C PHE A 683 -12.97 8.93 25.66
N SER A 684 -14.08 8.70 24.96
CA SER A 684 -15.09 9.73 24.73
C SER A 684 -15.73 10.18 26.05
N ALA A 685 -16.05 9.24 26.94
CA ALA A 685 -16.59 9.57 28.27
C ALA A 685 -15.60 10.42 29.10
N ALA A 686 -14.30 10.09 29.06
CA ALA A 686 -13.26 10.87 29.75
C ALA A 686 -13.18 12.31 29.23
N ILE A 687 -13.21 12.50 27.91
CA ILE A 687 -13.21 13.83 27.27
C ILE A 687 -14.45 14.64 27.70
N LEU A 688 -15.64 14.06 27.58
CA LEU A 688 -16.89 14.75 27.90
C LEU A 688 -17.00 15.13 29.39
N ALA A 689 -16.50 14.27 30.27
CA ALA A 689 -16.50 14.51 31.72
C ALA A 689 -15.39 15.49 32.17
N GLY A 690 -14.39 15.78 31.32
CA GLY A 690 -13.17 16.47 31.74
C GLY A 690 -12.36 15.67 32.77
N GLY A 691 -12.44 14.33 32.71
CA GLY A 691 -11.77 13.41 33.62
C GLY A 691 -10.36 13.01 33.17
N PRO A 692 -9.67 12.13 33.92
CA PRO A 692 -8.37 11.61 33.52
C PRO A 692 -8.50 10.72 32.28
N ALA A 693 -7.38 10.52 31.57
CA ALA A 693 -7.31 9.57 30.46
C ALA A 693 -7.76 8.16 30.89
N PRO A 694 -8.42 7.38 30.01
CA PRO A 694 -8.96 6.05 30.36
C PRO A 694 -7.86 5.03 30.68
N ILE A 695 -6.62 5.31 30.29
CA ILE A 695 -5.42 4.57 30.65
C ILE A 695 -4.50 5.52 31.43
N PRO A 696 -4.06 5.15 32.65
CA PRO A 696 -3.09 5.95 33.39
C PRO A 696 -1.81 6.18 32.58
N TYR A 697 -1.27 7.40 32.60
CA TYR A 697 -0.04 7.71 31.86
C TYR A 697 1.14 6.84 32.31
N GLU A 698 1.24 6.53 33.60
CA GLU A 698 2.21 5.54 34.11
C GLU A 698 2.15 4.20 33.37
N HIS A 699 0.97 3.75 32.93
CA HIS A 699 0.84 2.52 32.15
C HIS A 699 1.29 2.73 30.71
N LEU A 700 0.90 3.83 30.06
CA LEU A 700 1.28 4.10 28.66
C LEU A 700 2.80 4.18 28.49
N PHE A 701 3.45 5.00 29.31
CA PHE A 701 4.90 5.19 29.27
C PHE A 701 5.63 3.95 29.79
N GLY A 702 5.20 3.39 30.93
CA GLY A 702 5.84 2.20 31.50
C GLY A 702 5.77 0.96 30.60
N VAL A 703 4.67 0.76 29.86
CA VAL A 703 4.57 -0.33 28.87
C VAL A 703 5.52 -0.10 27.69
N THR A 704 5.64 1.14 27.23
CA THR A 704 6.52 1.47 26.10
C THR A 704 7.99 1.31 26.49
N GLU A 705 8.37 1.80 27.68
CA GLU A 705 9.70 1.58 28.27
C GLU A 705 10.00 0.09 28.46
N ALA A 706 9.04 -0.68 28.98
CA ALA A 706 9.19 -2.12 29.16
C ALA A 706 9.51 -2.86 27.86
N ILE A 707 8.97 -2.37 26.74
CA ILE A 707 9.22 -2.93 25.42
C ILE A 707 10.60 -2.56 24.89
N PHE A 708 11.06 -1.32 25.08
CA PHE A 708 12.44 -0.95 24.75
C PHE A 708 13.45 -1.74 25.59
N ALA A 709 13.20 -1.86 26.90
CA ALA A 709 13.99 -2.70 27.79
C ALA A 709 13.98 -4.18 27.37
N ALA A 710 12.88 -4.69 26.82
CA ALA A 710 12.82 -6.06 26.30
C ALA A 710 13.71 -6.26 25.07
N MET A 711 13.77 -5.25 24.18
CA MET A 711 14.70 -5.27 23.03
C MET A 711 16.16 -5.21 23.48
N ASP A 712 16.47 -4.46 24.54
CA ASP A 712 17.82 -4.43 25.11
C ASP A 712 18.16 -5.71 25.89
N ALA A 713 17.18 -6.33 26.56
CA ALA A 713 17.33 -7.62 27.20
C ALA A 713 17.61 -8.72 26.17
N LEU A 714 16.97 -8.68 25.00
CA LEU A 714 17.24 -9.58 23.87
C LEU A 714 18.71 -9.50 23.40
N ARG A 715 19.22 -8.27 23.24
CA ARG A 715 20.60 -8.02 22.79
C ARG A 715 21.63 -8.41 23.85
N SER A 716 21.38 -8.06 25.10
CA SER A 716 22.31 -8.25 26.22
C SER A 716 22.26 -9.65 26.83
N ARG A 717 21.14 -10.37 26.67
CA ARG A 717 20.80 -11.64 27.36
C ARG A 717 20.88 -11.52 28.87
N LYS A 718 20.52 -10.36 29.41
CA LYS A 718 20.49 -10.06 30.85
C LYS A 718 19.12 -9.51 31.23
N SER A 719 18.83 -9.54 32.53
CA SER A 719 17.69 -8.79 33.05
C SER A 719 18.01 -7.30 32.97
N VAL A 720 17.06 -6.52 32.45
CA VAL A 720 17.15 -5.07 32.27
C VAL A 720 16.10 -4.40 33.17
N PRO A 721 16.48 -3.42 34.00
CA PRO A 721 15.53 -2.63 34.78
C PRO A 721 14.70 -1.72 33.89
N ILE A 722 13.49 -1.40 34.33
CA ILE A 722 12.57 -0.50 33.62
C ILE A 722 12.41 0.76 34.46
N GLU A 723 12.65 1.92 33.86
CA GLU A 723 12.56 3.19 34.58
C GLU A 723 11.10 3.58 34.83
N PRO A 724 10.75 4.07 36.03
CA PRO A 724 9.39 4.49 36.33
C PRO A 724 9.06 5.83 35.67
N PHE A 725 7.81 5.99 35.24
CA PHE A 725 7.31 7.29 34.79
C PHE A 725 7.34 8.30 35.94
N PRO A 726 7.87 9.53 35.76
CA PRO A 726 7.90 10.53 36.81
C PRO A 726 6.46 10.95 37.18
N HIS A 727 6.20 11.11 38.49
CA HIS A 727 4.89 11.57 38.96
C HIS A 727 4.56 12.97 38.40
N MET A 728 3.36 13.12 37.82
CA MET A 728 2.82 14.44 37.49
C MET A 728 2.52 15.18 38.81
N ALA A 729 2.98 16.44 38.89
CA ALA A 729 2.81 17.30 40.05
C ALA A 729 1.35 17.74 40.25
#